data_AF-A0A087G8N5-F1
#
_entry.id   AF-A0A087G8N5-F1
#
_cell.length_a   1.000
_cell.length_b   1.000
_cell.length_c   1.000
_cell.angle_alpha   90.00
_cell.angle_beta   90.00
_cell.angle_gamma   90.00
#
_symmetry.space_group_name_H-M   'P 1'
#
loop_
_entity.id
_entity.type
_entity.pdbx_description
1 polymer ?
#
loop_
_entity_poly.entity_id
_entity_poly.type
_entity_poly.pdbx_seq_one_letter_code
_entity_poly.pdbx_strand_id
1 'polypeptide(L)'
;MAGNDWVNSYLEAILDVGQPLDDARPSLLLRERGRFTPSRYFVEEVITGFDETDLHRSWVKAVATRSPQERNTRLENMCWRIWNLARQKKQHEEKEAQRLAKRRLERERGRREATADMSEEFSEGEKGDIVSDVSSHGPKSRLPRINSAESMEIWANQQKGNKLYLVLISLHGLIRGENMELGRDSDTGGQVKYVVELARALGSMPGVYRVDLLTRQVSSPDVDWSYGEPTEMLTPRNSEDLSDEMGESSGAYIVRIPFGPKEEYVPKELLWPHIAEFVDGAMNYIMQMSNVLGEQVGGGKPIWPSAIHGHYADAGDATALLSGALNVPMILTGHSLGRDKLEQLLKQGRLSKEEINSTYKIMRRIEGEELSLDVSEMVITSTRQEIDEQWKLYDGFDPILERKLRARIKRNVSCYGRFMPRMVKIPPGMEFNHIVPHDGDMEDADGNEEHPTSRDPPIWAEIMRFFSNSRKPMILALARPDPKKNITTLVKAFGECRPLRELANLALIMGNRDGIDEMSSTSSSVLLSVLKLIDKYDLYGQVAYPKHHKQSDVPDIYRLAAKSKGVFINPAVIEPFGLTLIEAAAHGLPMVATKNGGPVDIHRVLDNGLLVDPHDQQSISEALLKLVADKHLWAKCRQNGLKNIHQFSWPEHCKTYLSRITSFKPRHPQWQSDDGGDNSEPESPSDSLRDIQDISLNLRFSFDGSGNDSSMNQESSMDRKSKIEAAVLNLSKGKDSRKMGSLERSEVNSGKFPAVRRRKFIVVIALDFDGEKDTLEATRRILESLEKERADGSVGFILSTSLTISEIQSFLVSGSLDPNEFDAFVCNSGSDLYYTSLNSDEGPFVVDFYYHSHVEYRWGGEGLRKTLIRWASSVNEKRSDNDEQIVTLAEHLSTDYCYTFTVKKPAAVPPVRELRKLLRIQALRCHVIYSQNGSRINVIPVLASRIQALRYLFVRWGIDLAKMAVFVGESGDTDYEGLLGGLHKSVVLKGVSCSADNTLHTNRSYPLTDVISSESNNVVHAPVDSDIRDALMKLELLKD
;
A
#
# COMPACT_ATOMS: atom_id res chain seq x y z
N MET A 1 25.25 -52.08 -60.68
CA MET A 1 24.51 -50.86 -60.38
C MET A 1 25.17 -50.18 -59.19
N ALA A 2 26.13 -49.28 -59.44
CA ALA A 2 26.76 -48.46 -58.40
C ALA A 2 25.89 -47.23 -58.18
N GLY A 3 25.02 -47.28 -57.17
CA GLY A 3 24.03 -46.26 -56.88
C GLY A 3 24.57 -45.17 -55.96
N ASN A 4 24.84 -43.98 -56.51
CA ASN A 4 24.61 -42.67 -55.88
C ASN A 4 25.16 -42.33 -54.48
N ASP A 5 26.13 -43.06 -53.91
CA ASP A 5 26.68 -42.75 -52.58
C ASP A 5 27.29 -41.34 -52.47
N TRP A 6 27.88 -40.82 -53.55
CA TRP A 6 28.44 -39.46 -53.55
C TRP A 6 27.37 -38.38 -53.47
N VAL A 7 26.21 -38.56 -54.12
CA VAL A 7 25.10 -37.60 -54.07
C VAL A 7 24.40 -37.64 -52.72
N ASN A 8 24.25 -38.82 -52.12
CA ASN A 8 23.73 -38.94 -50.77
C ASN A 8 24.67 -38.31 -49.74
N SER A 9 25.99 -38.46 -49.89
CA SER A 9 26.99 -37.77 -49.04
C SER A 9 26.92 -36.24 -49.15
N TYR A 10 26.65 -35.69 -50.34
CA TYR A 10 26.44 -34.24 -50.51
C TYR A 10 25.09 -33.77 -49.94
N LEU A 11 24.02 -34.56 -50.08
CA LEU A 11 22.70 -34.24 -49.52
C LEU A 11 22.70 -34.35 -47.99
N GLU A 12 23.37 -35.36 -47.42
CA GLU A 12 23.59 -35.48 -45.98
C GLU A 12 24.41 -34.32 -45.45
N ALA A 13 25.49 -33.91 -46.12
CA ALA A 13 26.28 -32.74 -45.73
C ALA A 13 25.48 -31.42 -45.77
N ILE A 14 24.53 -31.26 -46.70
CA ILE A 14 23.64 -30.09 -46.76
C ILE A 14 22.61 -30.11 -45.63
N LEU A 15 22.14 -31.30 -45.22
CA LEU A 15 21.18 -31.47 -44.12
C LEU A 15 21.84 -31.35 -42.74
N ASP A 16 23.10 -31.80 -42.59
CA ASP A 16 23.87 -31.76 -41.34
C ASP A 16 24.34 -30.35 -40.95
N VAL A 17 24.48 -29.44 -41.92
CA VAL A 17 24.73 -27.99 -41.69
C VAL A 17 23.50 -27.29 -41.09
N GLY A 18 22.38 -28.00 -40.92
CA GLY A 18 21.18 -27.55 -40.23
C GLY A 18 21.25 -27.55 -38.71
N GLN A 19 22.37 -27.97 -38.10
CA GLN A 19 22.64 -27.69 -36.69
C GLN A 19 23.40 -26.36 -36.55
N PRO A 20 22.94 -25.42 -35.70
CA PRO A 20 23.62 -24.14 -35.53
C PRO A 20 24.97 -24.37 -34.87
N LEU A 21 26.05 -24.23 -35.66
CA LEU A 21 27.38 -24.01 -35.14
C LEU A 21 27.49 -22.53 -34.78
N ASP A 22 27.81 -22.29 -33.52
CA ASP A 22 28.12 -20.98 -32.94
C ASP A 22 29.07 -20.16 -33.84
N ASP A 23 28.86 -18.84 -33.81
CA ASP A 23 29.70 -17.81 -34.41
C ASP A 23 31.19 -18.02 -34.10
N ALA A 24 31.88 -18.70 -35.00
CA ALA A 24 33.32 -18.59 -35.15
C ALA A 24 33.64 -18.66 -36.64
N ARG A 25 33.97 -17.51 -37.24
CA ARG A 25 34.72 -17.50 -38.51
C ARG A 25 36.01 -18.29 -38.30
N PRO A 26 36.26 -19.42 -38.98
CA PRO A 26 37.53 -20.09 -38.87
C PRO A 26 38.53 -19.35 -39.77
N SER A 27 39.42 -18.58 -39.16
CA SER A 27 40.67 -18.18 -39.81
C SER A 27 41.50 -19.43 -40.11
N LEU A 28 41.71 -19.69 -41.41
CA LEU A 28 42.82 -20.40 -42.07
C LEU A 28 43.90 -21.07 -41.18
N LEU A 29 43.58 -22.09 -40.37
CA LEU A 29 44.59 -23.01 -39.80
C LEU A 29 43.99 -24.41 -39.60
N LEU A 30 43.72 -25.12 -40.70
CA LEU A 30 43.32 -26.53 -40.69
C LEU A 30 44.56 -27.42 -40.92
N ARG A 31 45.28 -27.72 -39.84
CA ARG A 31 46.14 -28.90 -39.80
C ARG A 31 46.32 -29.46 -38.39
N GLU A 32 45.23 -29.80 -37.71
CA GLU A 32 45.30 -30.81 -36.65
C GLU A 32 43.96 -31.50 -36.37
N ARG A 33 43.94 -32.80 -36.70
CA ARG A 33 43.04 -33.88 -36.23
C ARG A 33 41.54 -33.81 -36.55
N GLY A 34 41.15 -34.46 -37.65
CA GLY A 34 39.88 -35.21 -37.73
C GLY A 34 39.09 -35.08 -39.03
N ARG A 35 39.39 -35.93 -40.03
CA ARG A 35 38.63 -36.20 -41.28
C ARG A 35 38.17 -34.98 -42.09
N PHE A 36 39.03 -34.52 -43.01
CA PHE A 36 38.62 -33.68 -44.13
C PHE A 36 37.61 -34.45 -45.00
N THR A 37 36.36 -33.99 -45.04
CA THR A 37 35.34 -34.44 -46.00
C THR A 37 35.26 -33.43 -47.14
N PRO A 38 35.70 -33.78 -48.36
CA PRO A 38 35.63 -32.89 -49.53
C PRO A 38 34.22 -32.32 -49.77
N SER A 39 33.18 -33.09 -49.43
CA SER A 39 31.78 -32.71 -49.54
C SER A 39 31.40 -31.56 -48.59
N ARG A 40 31.91 -31.56 -47.35
CA ARG A 40 31.63 -30.53 -46.34
C ARG A 40 32.37 -29.23 -46.65
N TYR A 41 33.62 -29.34 -47.08
CA TYR A 41 34.42 -28.21 -47.58
C TYR A 41 33.74 -27.55 -48.80
N PHE A 42 33.25 -28.33 -49.76
CA PHE A 42 32.54 -27.79 -50.92
C PHE A 42 31.22 -27.10 -50.51
N VAL A 43 30.45 -27.65 -49.56
CA VAL A 43 29.22 -26.99 -49.08
C VAL A 43 29.52 -25.68 -48.33
N GLU A 44 30.54 -25.66 -47.46
CA GLU A 44 30.91 -24.49 -46.63
C GLU A 44 31.68 -23.39 -47.40
N GLU A 45 32.43 -23.70 -48.45
CA GLU A 45 33.14 -22.69 -49.25
C GLU A 45 32.35 -22.27 -50.50
N VAL A 46 31.65 -23.21 -51.16
CA VAL A 46 30.97 -22.93 -52.43
C VAL A 46 29.55 -22.44 -52.16
N ILE A 47 28.71 -23.18 -51.42
CA ILE A 47 27.28 -22.80 -51.30
C ILE A 47 27.08 -21.55 -50.42
N THR A 48 27.84 -21.40 -49.34
CA THR A 48 27.82 -20.22 -48.47
C THR A 48 28.58 -19.01 -49.04
N GLY A 49 29.45 -19.21 -50.03
CA GLY A 49 30.20 -18.16 -50.71
C GLY A 49 29.52 -17.54 -51.94
N PHE A 50 28.48 -18.20 -52.50
CA PHE A 50 27.76 -17.70 -53.69
C PHE A 50 26.45 -16.98 -53.32
N ASP A 51 26.19 -15.85 -53.99
CA ASP A 51 24.94 -15.10 -53.85
C ASP A 51 23.75 -15.91 -54.41
N GLU A 52 22.57 -15.73 -53.83
CA GLU A 52 21.31 -16.39 -54.23
C GLU A 52 21.04 -16.20 -55.73
N THR A 53 21.36 -15.02 -56.26
CA THR A 53 21.25 -14.68 -57.68
C THR A 53 22.18 -15.48 -58.58
N ASP A 54 23.34 -15.91 -58.09
CA ASP A 54 24.30 -16.69 -58.87
C ASP A 54 23.94 -18.17 -58.91
N LEU A 55 23.40 -18.69 -57.81
CA LEU A 55 22.80 -20.03 -57.75
C LEU A 55 21.56 -20.12 -58.67
N HIS A 56 20.71 -19.10 -58.67
CA HIS A 56 19.57 -19.01 -59.58
C HIS A 56 20.03 -18.94 -61.06
N ARG A 57 21.03 -18.11 -61.38
CA ARG A 57 21.60 -18.03 -62.75
C ARG A 57 22.18 -19.36 -63.21
N SER A 58 22.80 -20.12 -62.30
CA SER A 58 23.36 -21.44 -62.60
C SER A 58 22.26 -22.47 -62.90
N TRP A 59 21.15 -22.46 -62.15
CA TRP A 59 19.98 -23.27 -62.46
C TRP A 59 19.35 -22.87 -63.81
N VAL A 60 19.14 -21.58 -64.07
CA VAL A 60 18.58 -21.09 -65.34
C VAL A 60 19.47 -21.50 -66.53
N LYS A 61 20.80 -21.45 -66.39
CA LYS A 61 21.73 -21.92 -67.42
C LYS A 61 21.64 -23.43 -67.66
N ALA A 62 21.51 -24.23 -66.59
CA ALA A 62 21.34 -25.68 -66.71
C ALA A 62 20.03 -26.05 -67.44
N VAL A 63 18.96 -25.28 -67.20
CA VAL A 63 17.65 -25.41 -67.88
C VAL A 63 17.73 -24.97 -69.35
N ALA A 64 18.54 -23.96 -69.68
CA ALA A 64 18.60 -23.35 -71.01
C ALA A 64 19.43 -24.13 -72.05
N THR A 65 19.98 -25.29 -71.72
CA THR A 65 20.79 -26.12 -72.63
C THR A 65 19.90 -26.72 -73.74
N ARG A 66 20.12 -26.33 -75.01
CA ARG A 66 19.15 -26.50 -76.13
C ARG A 66 19.25 -27.80 -76.94
N SER A 67 20.18 -28.71 -76.67
CA SER A 67 20.34 -29.98 -77.40
C SER A 67 19.69 -31.16 -76.63
N PRO A 68 18.74 -31.91 -77.21
CA PRO A 68 18.05 -33.02 -76.53
C PRO A 68 18.98 -34.21 -76.20
N GLN A 69 20.19 -34.26 -76.77
CA GLN A 69 21.20 -35.30 -76.52
C GLN A 69 22.14 -34.96 -75.34
N GLU A 70 22.25 -33.70 -74.91
CA GLU A 70 23.12 -33.27 -73.80
C GLU A 70 22.33 -32.81 -72.56
N ARG A 71 21.00 -32.92 -72.60
CA ARG A 71 20.11 -32.47 -71.53
C ARG A 71 20.19 -33.42 -70.32
N ASN A 72 20.98 -33.02 -69.32
CA ASN A 72 21.14 -33.77 -68.08
C ASN A 72 20.11 -33.34 -67.03
N THR A 73 18.96 -34.02 -67.00
CA THR A 73 17.86 -33.78 -66.03
C THR A 73 18.30 -33.88 -64.57
N ARG A 74 19.38 -34.61 -64.29
CA ARG A 74 19.95 -34.75 -62.95
C ARG A 74 20.68 -33.49 -62.49
N LEU A 75 21.38 -32.81 -63.41
CA LEU A 75 22.05 -31.53 -63.14
C LEU A 75 21.03 -30.42 -62.88
N GLU A 76 19.96 -30.38 -63.69
CA GLU A 76 18.84 -29.44 -63.55
C GLU A 76 18.18 -29.56 -62.17
N ASN A 77 17.83 -30.79 -61.76
CA ASN A 77 17.24 -31.06 -60.45
C ASN A 77 18.19 -30.74 -59.28
N MET A 78 19.49 -30.95 -59.46
CA MET A 78 20.50 -30.67 -58.44
C MET A 78 20.69 -29.15 -58.24
N CYS A 79 20.84 -28.38 -59.33
CA CYS A 79 20.92 -26.92 -59.27
C CYS A 79 19.66 -26.30 -58.67
N TRP A 80 18.47 -26.81 -59.01
CA TRP A 80 17.23 -26.36 -58.41
C TRP A 80 17.16 -26.64 -56.90
N ARG A 81 17.51 -27.86 -56.47
CA ARG A 81 17.51 -28.23 -55.04
C ARG A 81 18.48 -27.36 -54.23
N ILE A 82 19.69 -27.13 -54.73
CA ILE A 82 20.69 -26.30 -54.06
C ILE A 82 20.18 -24.86 -53.91
N TRP A 83 19.65 -24.27 -54.98
CA TRP A 83 19.08 -22.92 -54.93
C TRP A 83 17.86 -22.83 -53.99
N ASN A 84 16.94 -23.81 -54.06
CA ASN A 84 15.73 -23.80 -53.23
C ASN A 84 16.05 -23.97 -51.73
N LEU A 85 17.01 -24.83 -51.38
CA LEU A 85 17.45 -25.01 -49.99
C LEU A 85 18.18 -23.76 -49.45
N ALA A 86 19.06 -23.15 -50.25
CA ALA A 86 19.73 -21.90 -49.88
C ALA A 86 18.73 -20.76 -49.65
N ARG A 87 17.70 -20.65 -50.51
CA ARG A 87 16.61 -19.66 -50.37
C ARG A 87 15.76 -19.90 -49.11
N GLN A 88 15.40 -21.15 -48.82
CA GLN A 88 14.63 -21.48 -47.61
C GLN A 88 15.41 -21.17 -46.32
N LYS A 89 16.73 -21.42 -46.31
CA LYS A 89 17.62 -21.07 -45.19
C LYS A 89 17.62 -19.56 -44.93
N LYS A 90 17.85 -18.74 -45.96
CA LYS A 90 17.84 -17.27 -45.85
C LYS A 90 16.50 -16.71 -45.36
N GLN A 91 15.38 -17.29 -45.81
CA GLN A 91 14.05 -16.92 -45.32
C GLN A 91 13.82 -17.27 -43.85
N HIS A 92 14.43 -18.34 -43.35
CA HIS A 92 14.36 -18.73 -41.93
C HIS A 92 15.20 -17.78 -41.07
N GLU A 93 16.42 -17.48 -41.50
CA GLU A 93 17.33 -16.52 -40.84
C GLU A 93 16.70 -15.11 -40.76
N GLU A 94 16.06 -14.63 -41.84
CA GLU A 94 15.34 -13.33 -41.84
C GLU A 94 14.17 -13.32 -40.86
N LYS A 95 13.38 -14.41 -40.78
CA LYS A 95 12.27 -14.52 -39.83
C LYS A 95 12.75 -14.56 -38.38
N GLU A 96 13.84 -15.25 -38.10
CA GLU A 96 14.45 -15.29 -36.76
C GLU A 96 15.03 -13.93 -36.37
N ALA A 97 15.73 -13.25 -37.29
CA ALA A 97 16.25 -11.90 -37.08
C ALA A 97 15.12 -10.89 -36.80
N GLN A 98 14.00 -10.95 -37.56
CA GLN A 98 12.81 -10.12 -37.31
C GLN A 98 12.18 -10.40 -35.95
N ARG A 99 12.10 -11.68 -35.54
CA ARG A 99 11.56 -12.08 -34.22
C ARG A 99 12.45 -11.61 -33.07
N LEU A 100 13.77 -11.69 -33.23
CA LEU A 100 14.76 -11.16 -32.28
C LEU A 100 14.71 -9.64 -32.18
N ALA A 101 14.61 -8.93 -33.31
CA ALA A 101 14.46 -7.48 -33.35
C ALA A 101 13.17 -7.01 -32.68
N LYS A 102 12.04 -7.69 -32.93
CA LYS A 102 10.76 -7.41 -32.28
C LYS A 102 10.83 -7.63 -30.76
N ARG A 103 11.42 -8.75 -30.31
CA ARG A 103 11.63 -9.02 -28.87
C ARG A 103 12.55 -7.99 -28.22
N ARG A 104 13.59 -7.53 -28.92
CA ARG A 104 14.48 -6.46 -28.44
C ARG A 104 13.72 -5.14 -28.29
N LEU A 105 12.90 -4.77 -29.28
CA LEU A 105 12.05 -3.58 -29.23
C LEU A 105 11.03 -3.66 -28.08
N GLU A 106 10.39 -4.82 -27.89
CA GLU A 106 9.46 -5.08 -26.78
C GLU A 106 10.17 -5.00 -25.41
N ARG A 107 11.41 -5.51 -25.29
CA ARG A 107 12.22 -5.37 -24.07
C ARG A 107 12.66 -3.94 -23.81
N GLU A 108 13.14 -3.23 -24.83
CA GLU A 108 13.53 -1.82 -24.71
C GLU A 108 12.31 -0.94 -24.39
N ARG A 109 11.15 -1.24 -24.97
CA ARG A 109 9.88 -0.59 -24.64
C ARG A 109 9.43 -0.92 -23.21
N GLY A 110 9.43 -2.18 -22.80
CA GLY A 110 9.08 -2.59 -21.44
C GLY A 110 10.02 -2.01 -20.38
N ARG A 111 11.32 -1.88 -20.72
CA ARG A 111 12.29 -1.16 -19.90
C ARG A 111 11.98 0.33 -19.84
N ARG A 112 11.70 0.97 -20.98
CA ARG A 112 11.28 2.39 -21.00
C ARG A 112 10.00 2.60 -20.21
N GLU A 113 9.02 1.72 -20.31
CA GLU A 113 7.76 1.79 -19.54
C GLU A 113 7.97 1.48 -18.05
N ALA A 114 8.88 0.58 -17.68
CA ALA A 114 9.22 0.32 -16.29
C ALA A 114 10.02 1.46 -15.68
N THR A 115 11.02 1.96 -16.40
CA THR A 115 11.78 3.13 -16.01
C THR A 115 10.87 4.34 -16.01
N ALA A 116 9.95 4.53 -16.97
CA ALA A 116 8.95 5.60 -16.99
C ALA A 116 7.96 5.49 -15.82
N ASP A 117 7.41 4.32 -15.51
CA ASP A 117 6.61 4.17 -14.27
C ASP A 117 7.42 4.50 -13.01
N MET A 118 8.75 4.34 -13.05
CA MET A 118 9.65 4.74 -11.97
C MET A 118 10.19 6.19 -12.13
N SER A 119 10.05 6.86 -13.29
CA SER A 119 10.74 8.13 -13.65
C SER A 119 9.88 9.23 -14.28
N GLU A 120 8.83 8.91 -15.06
CA GLU A 120 7.82 9.87 -15.56
C GLU A 120 7.08 10.58 -14.41
N GLU A 121 7.21 10.08 -13.19
CA GLU A 121 6.62 10.69 -12.00
C GLU A 121 7.54 11.74 -11.34
N PHE A 122 8.78 11.92 -11.82
CA PHE A 122 9.70 12.99 -11.40
C PHE A 122 9.60 14.25 -12.27
N SER A 123 9.13 14.17 -13.54
CA SER A 123 9.08 15.34 -14.44
C SER A 123 7.81 16.20 -14.30
N GLU A 124 6.86 15.81 -13.46
CA GLU A 124 5.59 16.54 -13.32
C GLU A 124 5.71 17.85 -12.50
N GLY A 125 6.90 18.17 -11.96
CA GLY A 125 7.23 19.43 -11.30
C GLY A 125 8.15 20.39 -12.08
N GLU A 126 8.82 19.93 -13.16
CA GLU A 126 9.75 20.76 -13.94
C GLU A 126 9.14 21.12 -15.30
N LYS A 127 8.23 22.10 -15.30
CA LYS A 127 7.97 22.89 -16.51
C LYS A 127 8.06 24.36 -16.17
N GLY A 128 9.30 24.83 -16.15
CA GLY A 128 9.66 26.23 -16.03
C GLY A 128 11.16 26.41 -16.03
N ASP A 129 11.84 26.02 -17.11
CA ASP A 129 12.80 26.91 -17.79
C ASP A 129 13.53 26.20 -18.94
N ILE A 130 13.64 26.93 -20.04
CA ILE A 130 14.34 26.54 -21.26
C ILE A 130 15.85 26.65 -20.98
N VAL A 131 16.58 25.53 -21.04
CA VAL A 131 18.04 25.57 -21.13
C VAL A 131 18.50 24.86 -22.40
N SER A 132 19.28 25.62 -23.15
CA SER A 132 19.78 25.46 -24.51
C SER A 132 20.67 24.24 -24.76
N ASP A 133 20.56 23.73 -25.99
CA ASP A 133 21.50 22.82 -26.67
C ASP A 133 22.98 23.16 -26.41
N VAL A 134 23.77 22.16 -25.98
CA VAL A 134 25.23 22.18 -26.11
C VAL A 134 25.73 20.86 -26.69
N SER A 135 25.97 20.90 -28.00
CA SER A 135 27.15 20.41 -28.73
C SER A 135 27.81 19.09 -28.30
N SER A 136 27.66 18.10 -29.17
CA SER A 136 28.48 16.90 -29.32
C SER A 136 29.90 17.23 -29.83
N HIS A 137 30.95 16.86 -29.08
CA HIS A 137 32.22 16.25 -29.56
C HIS A 137 33.30 16.18 -28.44
N GLY A 138 33.78 14.96 -28.12
CA GLY A 138 34.95 14.69 -27.25
C GLY A 138 35.10 13.20 -26.91
N PRO A 139 36.33 12.64 -26.78
CA PRO A 139 36.60 11.21 -26.99
C PRO A 139 36.27 10.31 -25.78
N LYS A 140 36.02 9.03 -26.11
CA LYS A 140 35.69 7.92 -25.20
C LYS A 140 36.54 7.89 -23.91
N SER A 141 36.00 8.43 -22.82
CA SER A 141 36.42 8.12 -21.46
C SER A 141 35.41 7.16 -20.83
N ARG A 142 35.91 6.26 -19.98
CA ARG A 142 35.18 5.25 -19.21
C ARG A 142 33.84 5.80 -18.69
N LEU A 143 32.75 5.10 -18.99
CA LEU A 143 31.42 5.43 -18.48
C LEU A 143 31.44 5.40 -16.95
N PRO A 144 31.14 6.52 -16.24
CA PRO A 144 30.94 6.48 -14.81
C PRO A 144 29.69 5.65 -14.51
N ARG A 145 29.74 4.83 -13.46
CA ARG A 145 28.55 4.27 -12.83
C ARG A 145 27.70 5.46 -12.39
N ILE A 146 26.47 5.58 -12.88
CA ILE A 146 25.49 6.53 -12.31
C ILE A 146 25.23 6.01 -10.89
N ASN A 147 25.91 6.59 -9.91
CA ASN A 147 25.83 6.18 -8.51
C ASN A 147 24.55 6.76 -7.90
N SER A 148 23.86 5.96 -7.09
CA SER A 148 22.78 6.43 -6.20
C SER A 148 23.19 7.65 -5.37
N ALA A 149 24.48 7.81 -5.08
CA ALA A 149 25.07 8.97 -4.42
C ALA A 149 24.81 10.31 -5.13
N GLU A 150 25.00 10.42 -6.45
CA GLU A 150 24.75 11.69 -7.19
C GLU A 150 23.26 12.04 -7.19
N SER A 151 22.40 11.03 -7.34
CA SER A 151 20.94 11.20 -7.24
C SER A 151 20.48 11.61 -5.83
N MET A 152 21.17 11.13 -4.80
CA MET A 152 20.93 11.48 -3.41
C MET A 152 21.44 12.88 -3.07
N GLU A 153 22.56 13.33 -3.65
CA GLU A 153 23.04 14.72 -3.53
C GLU A 153 22.05 15.73 -4.13
N ILE A 154 21.51 15.44 -5.32
CA ILE A 154 20.49 16.29 -5.95
C ILE A 154 19.24 16.37 -5.06
N TRP A 155 18.78 15.23 -4.54
CA TRP A 155 17.66 15.18 -3.59
C TRP A 155 17.95 15.95 -2.30
N ALA A 156 19.14 15.77 -1.71
CA ALA A 156 19.55 16.48 -0.50
C ALA A 156 19.57 17.99 -0.69
N ASN A 157 20.03 18.47 -1.86
CA ASN A 157 20.01 19.88 -2.21
C ASN A 157 18.58 20.42 -2.40
N GLN A 158 17.66 19.63 -3.00
CA GLN A 158 16.25 20.01 -3.15
C GLN A 158 15.50 20.05 -1.81
N GLN A 159 15.83 19.16 -0.88
CA GLN A 159 15.17 19.05 0.43
C GLN A 159 15.87 19.85 1.54
N LYS A 160 16.85 20.69 1.18
CA LYS A 160 17.63 21.45 2.16
C LYS A 160 16.73 22.42 2.91
N GLY A 161 16.59 22.21 4.23
CA GLY A 161 15.73 23.00 5.11
C GLY A 161 14.38 22.34 5.45
N ASN A 162 13.99 21.28 4.75
CA ASN A 162 12.80 20.51 5.10
C ASN A 162 13.06 19.66 6.35
N LYS A 163 12.07 19.62 7.25
CA LYS A 163 12.12 18.87 8.51
C LYS A 163 10.86 18.03 8.65
N LEU A 164 10.76 16.99 7.83
CA LEU A 164 9.57 16.14 7.79
C LEU A 164 9.46 15.29 9.06
N TYR A 165 8.24 15.19 9.59
CA TYR A 165 7.86 14.25 10.62
C TYR A 165 6.97 13.18 10.01
N LEU A 166 7.37 11.91 10.08
CA LEU A 166 6.63 10.78 9.51
C LEU A 166 6.22 9.80 10.62
N VAL A 167 5.00 9.27 10.51
CA VAL A 167 4.50 8.24 11.43
C VAL A 167 4.17 6.99 10.63
N LEU A 168 4.75 5.86 11.00
CA LEU A 168 4.44 4.52 10.48
C LEU A 168 3.67 3.76 11.56
N ILE A 169 2.70 2.94 11.18
CA ILE A 169 1.89 2.16 12.12
C ILE A 169 1.90 0.69 11.72
N SER A 170 2.27 -0.18 12.66
CA SER A 170 2.19 -1.65 12.53
C SER A 170 1.85 -2.26 13.88
N LEU A 171 0.64 -2.82 14.03
CA LEU A 171 0.08 -3.16 15.33
C LEU A 171 0.40 -4.58 15.78
N HIS A 172 0.16 -5.57 14.92
CA HIS A 172 0.41 -6.97 15.24
C HIS A 172 1.88 -7.37 15.07
N GLY A 173 2.20 -8.55 15.61
CA GLY A 173 3.53 -9.13 15.60
C GLY A 173 4.44 -8.53 16.68
N LEU A 174 5.62 -9.11 16.82
CA LEU A 174 6.63 -8.67 17.76
C LEU A 174 7.65 -7.77 17.03
N ILE A 175 7.61 -6.46 17.31
CA ILE A 175 8.43 -5.46 16.63
C ILE A 175 9.54 -4.92 17.55
N ARG A 176 10.79 -5.14 17.13
CA ARG A 176 12.02 -4.59 17.72
C ARG A 176 13.06 -4.31 16.64
N GLY A 177 14.00 -3.42 16.93
CA GLY A 177 14.99 -2.93 15.97
C GLY A 177 16.08 -3.93 15.64
N GLU A 178 16.55 -4.69 16.63
CA GLU A 178 17.61 -5.68 16.47
C GLU A 178 17.18 -7.07 16.96
N ASN A 179 17.80 -8.13 16.41
CA ASN A 179 17.49 -9.53 16.75
C ASN A 179 16.02 -9.93 16.60
N MET A 180 15.28 -9.36 15.64
CA MET A 180 13.86 -9.69 15.40
C MET A 180 13.57 -11.20 15.41
N GLU A 181 12.50 -11.62 16.09
CA GLU A 181 12.06 -13.02 16.18
C GLU A 181 11.30 -13.48 14.91
N LEU A 182 11.90 -13.24 13.74
CA LEU A 182 11.30 -13.54 12.45
C LEU A 182 10.98 -15.03 12.32
N GLY A 183 9.72 -15.33 11.99
CA GLY A 183 9.23 -16.70 11.80
C GLY A 183 8.79 -17.41 13.08
N ARG A 184 8.72 -16.72 14.23
CA ARG A 184 8.13 -17.24 15.47
C ARG A 184 6.69 -17.72 15.27
N ASP A 185 5.88 -16.92 14.58
CA ASP A 185 4.48 -17.18 14.29
C ASP A 185 4.05 -16.56 12.94
N SER A 186 2.75 -16.51 12.66
CA SER A 186 2.22 -15.91 11.42
C SER A 186 2.26 -14.39 11.38
N ASP A 187 2.55 -13.74 12.51
CA ASP A 187 2.38 -12.31 12.74
C ASP A 187 3.75 -11.62 12.70
N THR A 188 4.80 -12.34 13.11
CA THR A 188 6.18 -11.86 13.16
C THR A 188 6.97 -12.41 11.96
N GLY A 189 6.90 -11.70 10.83
CA GLY A 189 7.50 -12.15 9.57
C GLY A 189 8.04 -11.03 8.68
N GLY A 190 7.90 -11.20 7.36
CA GLY A 190 8.44 -10.27 6.37
C GLY A 190 7.90 -8.83 6.50
N GLN A 191 6.66 -8.66 6.98
CA GLN A 191 6.10 -7.35 7.29
C GLN A 191 6.90 -6.63 8.38
N VAL A 192 7.18 -7.29 9.52
CA VAL A 192 7.95 -6.70 10.64
C VAL A 192 9.31 -6.24 10.15
N LYS A 193 10.01 -7.09 9.39
CA LYS A 193 11.29 -6.74 8.79
C LYS A 193 11.15 -5.51 7.86
N TYR A 194 10.15 -5.50 6.99
CA TYR A 194 9.90 -4.40 6.06
C TYR A 194 9.72 -3.07 6.79
N VAL A 195 8.85 -3.01 7.81
CA VAL A 195 8.50 -1.74 8.46
C VAL A 195 9.65 -1.19 9.29
N VAL A 196 10.43 -2.05 9.94
CA VAL A 196 11.61 -1.65 10.71
C VAL A 196 12.72 -1.13 9.79
N GLU A 197 12.99 -1.83 8.68
CA GLU A 197 13.99 -1.38 7.71
C GLU A 197 13.56 -0.11 6.97
N LEU A 198 12.28 0.03 6.63
CA LEU A 198 11.72 1.27 6.07
C LEU A 198 11.86 2.44 7.03
N ALA A 199 11.50 2.26 8.31
CA ALA A 199 11.62 3.31 9.33
C ALA A 199 13.07 3.79 9.45
N ARG A 200 14.01 2.84 9.55
CA ARG A 200 15.45 3.13 9.64
C ARG A 200 15.98 3.85 8.40
N ALA A 201 15.55 3.42 7.22
CA ALA A 201 15.96 4.04 5.96
C ALA A 201 15.40 5.47 5.82
N LEU A 202 14.11 5.68 6.09
CA LEU A 202 13.49 7.00 6.07
C LEU A 202 14.15 7.96 7.06
N GLY A 203 14.46 7.50 8.28
CA GLY A 203 15.16 8.30 9.28
C GLY A 203 16.60 8.67 8.90
N SER A 204 17.16 8.05 7.87
CA SER A 204 18.48 8.37 7.31
C SER A 204 18.40 9.23 6.04
N MET A 205 17.20 9.59 5.57
CA MET A 205 17.02 10.37 4.34
C MET A 205 17.17 11.88 4.59
N PRO A 206 17.85 12.62 3.70
CA PRO A 206 17.86 14.08 3.74
C PRO A 206 16.44 14.66 3.67
N GLY A 207 16.16 15.64 4.54
CA GLY A 207 14.85 16.29 4.66
C GLY A 207 13.88 15.62 5.64
N VAL A 208 14.19 14.41 6.12
CA VAL A 208 13.41 13.74 7.17
C VAL A 208 14.06 14.02 8.52
N TYR A 209 13.32 14.66 9.42
CA TYR A 209 13.82 14.95 10.77
C TYR A 209 13.52 13.80 11.73
N ARG A 210 12.28 13.27 11.70
CA ARG A 210 11.84 12.22 12.63
C ARG A 210 10.93 11.20 11.95
N VAL A 211 11.12 9.92 12.30
CA VAL A 211 10.22 8.82 11.93
C VAL A 211 9.82 8.06 13.19
N ASP A 212 8.53 7.97 13.48
CA ASP A 212 8.01 7.14 14.57
C ASP A 212 7.28 5.91 14.00
N LEU A 213 7.75 4.72 14.33
CA LEU A 213 7.07 3.44 14.08
C LEU A 213 6.24 3.06 15.31
N LEU A 214 4.95 3.37 15.27
CA LEU A 214 3.99 3.05 16.33
C LEU A 214 3.58 1.58 16.28
N THR A 215 3.63 0.91 17.43
CA THR A 215 3.24 -0.50 17.59
C THR A 215 2.68 -0.77 18.99
N ARG A 216 2.34 -2.03 19.29
CA ARG A 216 1.81 -2.46 20.58
C ARG A 216 2.90 -2.64 21.63
N GLN A 217 2.66 -2.17 22.85
CA GLN A 217 3.47 -2.52 24.02
C GLN A 217 3.07 -3.88 24.58
N VAL A 218 4.03 -4.79 24.78
CA VAL A 218 3.78 -6.16 25.26
C VAL A 218 4.73 -6.47 26.41
N SER A 219 4.19 -6.74 27.61
CA SER A 219 4.97 -7.07 28.82
C SER A 219 4.78 -8.53 29.26
N SER A 220 4.42 -9.40 28.33
CA SER A 220 4.22 -10.82 28.61
C SER A 220 5.54 -11.53 28.98
N PRO A 221 5.54 -12.43 29.98
CA PRO A 221 6.72 -13.22 30.32
C PRO A 221 7.16 -14.19 29.21
N ASP A 222 6.31 -14.45 28.21
CA ASP A 222 6.58 -15.37 27.09
C ASP A 222 7.37 -14.75 25.93
N VAL A 223 7.63 -13.44 26.01
CA VAL A 223 8.38 -12.68 25.01
C VAL A 223 9.53 -11.93 25.66
N ASP A 224 10.45 -11.42 24.85
CA ASP A 224 11.58 -10.62 25.33
C ASP A 224 11.10 -9.34 26.04
N TRP A 225 11.73 -9.01 27.17
CA TRP A 225 11.36 -7.85 27.99
C TRP A 225 11.45 -6.51 27.22
N SER A 226 12.27 -6.44 26.18
CA SER A 226 12.41 -5.25 25.31
C SER A 226 11.12 -4.85 24.60
N TYR A 227 10.16 -5.77 24.35
CA TYR A 227 8.85 -5.39 23.80
C TYR A 227 7.98 -4.61 24.80
N GLY A 228 8.36 -4.62 26.08
CA GLY A 228 7.76 -3.81 27.13
C GLY A 228 8.32 -2.39 27.19
N GLU A 229 9.44 -2.09 26.53
CA GLU A 229 10.03 -0.74 26.55
C GLU A 229 9.19 0.22 25.69
N PRO A 230 8.78 1.39 26.22
CA PRO A 230 7.92 2.33 25.50
C PRO A 230 8.54 2.86 24.21
N THR A 231 9.87 2.98 24.16
CA THR A 231 10.59 3.60 23.05
C THR A 231 11.92 2.90 22.81
N GLU A 232 12.25 2.65 21.54
CA GLU A 232 13.54 2.09 21.10
C GLU A 232 14.05 2.90 19.91
N MET A 233 15.28 3.39 19.94
CA MET A 233 15.89 4.12 18.82
C MET A 233 16.43 3.14 17.78
N LEU A 234 16.11 3.35 16.50
CA LEU A 234 16.64 2.58 15.39
C LEU A 234 17.94 3.22 14.91
N THR A 235 19.07 2.72 15.40
CA THR A 235 20.39 3.26 15.04
C THR A 235 20.64 3.17 13.53
N PRO A 236 21.03 4.28 12.87
CA PRO A 236 21.47 4.25 11.48
C PRO A 236 22.67 3.32 11.33
N ARG A 237 22.74 2.56 10.24
CA ARG A 237 23.83 1.59 10.02
C ARG A 237 25.15 2.23 9.54
N ASN A 238 25.11 3.50 9.12
CA ASN A 238 26.28 4.27 8.71
C ASN A 238 26.38 5.53 9.61
N SER A 239 27.01 5.39 10.77
CA SER A 239 27.05 6.42 11.82
C SER A 239 28.25 7.38 11.74
N GLU A 240 29.11 7.27 10.73
CA GLU A 240 30.40 7.98 10.73
C GLU A 240 30.34 9.46 10.28
N ASP A 241 29.26 9.93 9.65
CA ASP A 241 29.25 11.27 9.00
C ASP A 241 28.10 12.23 9.39
N LEU A 242 27.25 11.92 10.38
CA LEU A 242 26.02 12.73 10.65
C LEU A 242 25.93 13.36 12.05
N SER A 243 27.01 13.38 12.84
CA SER A 243 26.95 13.71 14.27
C SER A 243 26.79 15.20 14.63
N ASP A 244 27.04 16.14 13.72
CA ASP A 244 27.27 17.53 14.13
C ASP A 244 26.06 18.48 13.93
N GLU A 245 24.98 18.05 13.27
CA GLU A 245 23.78 18.88 13.03
C GLU A 245 22.44 18.27 13.50
N MET A 246 22.42 17.06 14.07
CA MET A 246 21.19 16.34 14.39
C MET A 246 20.69 16.65 15.82
N GLY A 247 19.48 17.22 15.95
CA GLY A 247 18.84 17.50 17.24
C GLY A 247 18.45 16.24 18.03
N GLU A 248 18.21 16.37 19.34
CA GLU A 248 18.03 15.26 20.29
C GLU A 248 16.91 14.27 19.94
N SER A 249 15.89 14.69 19.20
CA SER A 249 14.73 13.86 18.83
C SER A 249 14.69 13.46 17.35
N SER A 250 15.82 13.59 16.64
CA SER A 250 15.94 13.24 15.23
C SER A 250 16.24 11.75 15.01
N GLY A 251 15.93 11.25 13.80
CA GLY A 251 16.12 9.86 13.42
C GLY A 251 14.83 9.02 13.53
N ALA A 252 14.99 7.70 13.62
CA ALA A 252 13.89 6.75 13.62
C ALA A 252 13.72 6.06 14.98
N TYR A 253 12.48 5.92 15.44
CA TYR A 253 12.13 5.32 16.73
C TYR A 253 11.01 4.30 16.56
N ILE A 254 11.10 3.18 17.28
CA ILE A 254 9.94 2.35 17.59
C ILE A 254 9.29 2.92 18.84
N VAL A 255 7.98 3.13 18.79
CA VAL A 255 7.19 3.69 19.89
C VAL A 255 6.05 2.72 20.18
N ARG A 256 5.99 2.22 21.40
CA ARG A 256 5.05 1.17 21.82
C ARG A 256 3.91 1.78 22.63
N ILE A 257 2.73 1.82 22.03
CA ILE A 257 1.51 2.32 22.65
C ILE A 257 0.84 1.16 23.41
N PRO A 258 0.50 1.33 24.71
CA PRO A 258 -0.24 0.31 25.45
C PRO A 258 -1.69 0.25 24.99
N PHE A 259 -2.16 -0.93 24.61
CA PHE A 259 -3.57 -1.22 24.35
C PHE A 259 -3.87 -2.72 24.44
N GLY A 260 -5.10 -3.05 24.83
CA GLY A 260 -5.49 -4.41 25.17
C GLY A 260 -4.68 -4.99 26.35
N PRO A 261 -4.75 -6.32 26.57
CA PRO A 261 -4.12 -6.98 27.72
C PRO A 261 -2.58 -6.89 27.71
N LYS A 262 -2.00 -6.02 28.53
CA LYS A 262 -0.55 -5.73 28.52
C LYS A 262 0.34 -6.95 28.80
N GLU A 263 -0.12 -7.84 29.68
CA GLU A 263 0.63 -9.01 30.15
C GLU A 263 0.54 -10.21 29.19
N GLU A 264 -0.13 -10.05 28.03
CA GLU A 264 -0.36 -11.12 27.07
C GLU A 264 0.01 -10.71 25.64
N TYR A 265 0.58 -11.65 24.90
CA TYR A 265 0.73 -11.52 23.45
C TYR A 265 -0.58 -11.91 22.75
N VAL A 266 -1.17 -10.96 22.02
CA VAL A 266 -2.47 -11.13 21.35
C VAL A 266 -2.25 -11.26 19.83
N PRO A 267 -2.68 -12.38 19.21
CA PRO A 267 -2.62 -12.56 17.77
C PRO A 267 -3.45 -11.52 17.01
N LYS A 268 -3.05 -11.18 15.78
CA LYS A 268 -3.71 -10.17 14.93
C LYS A 268 -5.21 -10.38 14.75
N GLU A 269 -5.67 -11.64 14.69
CA GLU A 269 -7.09 -11.97 14.56
C GLU A 269 -7.94 -11.51 15.76
N LEU A 270 -7.32 -11.28 16.93
CA LEU A 270 -7.98 -10.90 18.18
C LEU A 270 -7.72 -9.45 18.60
N LEU A 271 -6.94 -8.68 17.81
CA LEU A 271 -6.62 -7.28 18.14
C LEU A 271 -7.74 -6.28 17.82
N TRP A 272 -8.68 -6.64 16.92
CA TRP A 272 -9.73 -5.73 16.44
C TRP A 272 -10.50 -4.96 17.52
N PRO A 273 -10.86 -5.57 18.67
CA PRO A 273 -11.61 -4.87 19.72
C PRO A 273 -10.84 -3.75 20.42
N HIS A 274 -9.51 -3.73 20.30
CA HIS A 274 -8.65 -2.79 21.01
C HIS A 274 -8.06 -1.71 20.08
N ILE A 275 -8.47 -1.67 18.82
CA ILE A 275 -7.96 -0.71 17.83
C ILE A 275 -8.31 0.74 18.25
N ALA A 276 -9.49 0.96 18.81
CA ALA A 276 -9.88 2.30 19.29
C ALA A 276 -9.00 2.79 20.44
N GLU A 277 -8.61 1.90 21.37
CA GLU A 277 -7.68 2.23 22.46
C GLU A 277 -6.32 2.65 21.90
N PHE A 278 -5.81 1.91 20.90
CA PHE A 278 -4.56 2.29 20.21
C PHE A 278 -4.67 3.65 19.54
N VAL A 279 -5.76 3.91 18.80
CA VAL A 279 -5.99 5.19 18.10
C VAL A 279 -5.93 6.36 19.07
N ASP A 280 -6.63 6.26 20.19
CA ASP A 280 -6.70 7.33 21.19
C ASP A 280 -5.32 7.55 21.87
N GLY A 281 -4.61 6.46 22.20
CA GLY A 281 -3.27 6.52 22.77
C GLY A 281 -2.21 7.07 21.79
N ALA A 282 -2.26 6.64 20.54
CA ALA A 282 -1.39 7.13 19.46
C ALA A 282 -1.66 8.61 19.16
N MET A 283 -2.91 9.04 19.18
CA MET A 283 -3.29 10.44 19.00
C MET A 283 -2.68 11.33 20.08
N ASN A 284 -2.76 10.91 21.35
CA ASN A 284 -2.12 11.63 22.46
C ASN A 284 -0.59 11.71 22.30
N TYR A 285 0.06 10.61 21.93
CA TYR A 285 1.50 10.59 21.66
C TYR A 285 1.88 11.56 20.54
N ILE A 286 1.19 11.52 19.40
CA ILE A 286 1.48 12.38 18.24
C ILE A 286 1.31 13.86 18.62
N MET A 287 0.28 14.22 19.38
CA MET A 287 0.09 15.60 19.84
C MET A 287 1.24 16.07 20.74
N GLN A 288 1.67 15.24 21.69
CA GLN A 288 2.81 15.56 22.55
C GLN A 288 4.09 15.72 21.74
N MET A 289 4.37 14.77 20.83
CA MET A 289 5.55 14.83 19.98
C MET A 289 5.53 16.03 19.04
N SER A 290 4.37 16.39 18.49
CA SER A 290 4.21 17.55 17.62
C SER A 290 4.61 18.85 18.35
N ASN A 291 4.28 18.98 19.63
CA ASN A 291 4.69 20.11 20.47
C ASN A 291 6.20 20.10 20.76
N VAL A 292 6.76 18.94 21.14
CA VAL A 292 8.21 18.78 21.39
C VAL A 292 9.03 19.14 20.15
N LEU A 293 8.62 18.64 18.98
CA LEU A 293 9.24 18.99 17.70
C LEU A 293 9.09 20.48 17.36
N GLY A 294 7.95 21.06 17.73
CA GLY A 294 7.71 22.49 17.61
C GLY A 294 8.70 23.35 18.39
N GLU A 295 8.98 22.97 19.63
CA GLU A 295 9.97 23.64 20.49
C GLU A 295 11.41 23.47 19.96
N GLN A 296 11.78 22.26 19.52
CA GLN A 296 13.13 21.96 19.06
C GLN A 296 13.45 22.56 17.69
N VAL A 297 12.54 22.41 16.73
CA VAL A 297 12.83 22.70 15.31
C VAL A 297 11.74 23.47 14.57
N GLY A 298 10.57 23.68 15.18
CA GLY A 298 9.41 24.38 14.59
C GLY A 298 9.24 25.83 15.02
N GLY A 299 10.20 26.40 15.77
CA GLY A 299 10.13 27.79 16.21
C GLY A 299 9.00 28.06 17.21
N GLY A 300 8.64 27.07 18.03
CA GLY A 300 7.54 27.13 19.00
C GLY A 300 6.16 26.78 18.44
N LYS A 301 6.03 26.52 17.13
CA LYS A 301 4.78 26.05 16.52
C LYS A 301 4.77 24.52 16.41
N PRO A 302 3.65 23.84 16.74
CA PRO A 302 3.59 22.38 16.63
C PRO A 302 3.90 21.89 15.22
N ILE A 303 4.74 20.85 15.12
CA ILE A 303 5.06 20.17 13.86
C ILE A 303 4.21 18.92 13.75
N TRP A 304 3.20 18.97 12.89
CA TRP A 304 2.34 17.84 12.60
C TRP A 304 3.03 16.83 11.67
N PRO A 305 2.66 15.53 11.74
CA PRO A 305 3.17 14.55 10.80
C PRO A 305 2.78 14.92 9.37
N SER A 306 3.72 14.84 8.43
CA SER A 306 3.48 15.08 7.01
C SER A 306 2.62 13.98 6.38
N ALA A 307 2.73 12.75 6.88
CA ALA A 307 1.86 11.63 6.54
C ALA A 307 1.86 10.59 7.67
N ILE A 308 0.78 9.80 7.74
CA ILE A 308 0.68 8.60 8.57
C ILE A 308 0.53 7.39 7.65
N HIS A 309 1.36 6.37 7.84
CA HIS A 309 1.44 5.21 6.97
C HIS A 309 1.07 3.92 7.72
N GLY A 310 -0.08 3.35 7.39
CA GLY A 310 -0.54 2.08 7.94
C GLY A 310 0.01 0.87 7.17
N HIS A 311 0.46 -0.15 7.91
CA HIS A 311 0.96 -1.41 7.36
C HIS A 311 0.08 -2.59 7.82
N TYR A 312 -0.58 -3.24 6.86
CA TYR A 312 -1.63 -4.26 7.08
C TYR A 312 -3.01 -3.69 7.45
N ALA A 313 -4.01 -4.56 7.56
CA ALA A 313 -5.41 -4.22 7.72
C ALA A 313 -5.76 -3.58 9.08
N ASP A 314 -5.17 -4.09 10.17
CA ASP A 314 -5.38 -3.59 11.53
C ASP A 314 -4.79 -2.18 11.70
N ALA A 315 -3.55 -1.98 11.27
CA ALA A 315 -2.91 -0.69 11.25
C ALA A 315 -3.56 0.27 10.25
N GLY A 316 -4.05 -0.23 9.10
CA GLY A 316 -4.79 0.56 8.12
C GLY A 316 -6.05 1.17 8.72
N ASP A 317 -6.83 0.36 9.43
CA ASP A 317 -8.05 0.80 10.14
C ASP A 317 -7.72 1.88 11.20
N ALA A 318 -6.71 1.61 12.04
CA ALA A 318 -6.22 2.61 13.01
C ALA A 318 -5.75 3.91 12.33
N THR A 319 -5.03 3.79 11.21
CA THR A 319 -4.50 4.93 10.46
C THR A 319 -5.63 5.75 9.83
N ALA A 320 -6.69 5.10 9.32
CA ALA A 320 -7.84 5.81 8.78
C ALA A 320 -8.53 6.66 9.85
N LEU A 321 -8.67 6.11 11.06
CA LEU A 321 -9.24 6.83 12.19
C LEU A 321 -8.34 7.98 12.67
N LEU A 322 -7.03 7.75 12.79
CA LEU A 322 -6.04 8.77 13.18
C LEU A 322 -5.93 9.89 12.14
N SER A 323 -5.90 9.54 10.86
CA SER A 323 -5.88 10.49 9.73
C SER A 323 -7.11 11.40 9.76
N GLY A 324 -8.28 10.82 10.04
CA GLY A 324 -9.52 11.57 10.25
C GLY A 324 -9.43 12.51 11.45
N ALA A 325 -8.96 12.05 12.61
CA ALA A 325 -8.90 12.86 13.83
C ALA A 325 -7.88 14.00 13.75
N LEU A 326 -6.71 13.75 13.15
CA LEU A 326 -5.59 14.71 13.07
C LEU A 326 -5.59 15.55 11.79
N ASN A 327 -6.46 15.21 10.82
CA ASN A 327 -6.46 15.76 9.47
C ASN A 327 -5.07 15.68 8.79
N VAL A 328 -4.48 14.48 8.80
CA VAL A 328 -3.16 14.20 8.20
C VAL A 328 -3.31 13.24 7.02
N PRO A 329 -2.60 13.43 5.89
CA PRO A 329 -2.57 12.47 4.78
C PRO A 329 -2.28 11.02 5.19
N MET A 330 -3.10 10.08 4.70
CA MET A 330 -2.94 8.64 4.95
C MET A 330 -2.28 7.93 3.77
N ILE A 331 -1.34 7.04 4.08
CA ILE A 331 -0.75 6.06 3.17
C ILE A 331 -1.05 4.65 3.68
N LEU A 332 -1.29 3.71 2.77
CA LEU A 332 -1.52 2.30 3.11
C LEU A 332 -0.56 1.38 2.36
N THR A 333 -0.01 0.38 3.05
CA THR A 333 0.59 -0.81 2.42
C THR A 333 -0.10 -2.05 2.94
N GLY A 334 -0.70 -2.83 2.02
CA GLY A 334 -1.52 -3.99 2.39
C GLY A 334 -0.71 -5.16 2.97
N HIS A 335 0.46 -5.46 2.38
CA HIS A 335 1.29 -6.67 2.63
C HIS A 335 0.60 -8.01 2.31
N SER A 336 -0.64 -8.18 2.76
CA SER A 336 -1.54 -9.29 2.45
C SER A 336 -2.97 -8.75 2.51
N LEU A 337 -3.84 -9.20 1.59
CA LEU A 337 -5.22 -8.71 1.49
C LEU A 337 -6.24 -9.76 1.92
N GLY A 338 -7.26 -9.33 2.66
CA GLY A 338 -8.33 -10.18 3.18
C GLY A 338 -9.19 -10.82 2.10
N ARG A 339 -9.56 -10.10 1.03
CA ARG A 339 -10.37 -10.65 -0.07
C ARG A 339 -9.64 -11.73 -0.86
N ASP A 340 -8.36 -11.49 -1.20
CA ASP A 340 -7.52 -12.49 -1.86
C ASP A 340 -7.34 -13.74 -0.98
N LYS A 341 -7.05 -13.56 0.31
CA LYS A 341 -6.96 -14.68 1.26
C LYS A 341 -8.27 -15.47 1.34
N LEU A 342 -9.42 -14.80 1.38
CA LEU A 342 -10.73 -15.45 1.38
C LEU A 342 -10.96 -16.28 0.11
N GLU A 343 -10.69 -15.71 -1.07
CA GLU A 343 -10.85 -16.42 -2.34
C GLU A 343 -9.93 -17.65 -2.42
N GLN A 344 -8.69 -17.54 -1.96
CA GLN A 344 -7.74 -18.65 -1.91
C GLN A 344 -8.17 -19.76 -0.95
N LEU A 345 -8.68 -19.42 0.23
CA LEU A 345 -9.15 -20.42 1.20
C LEU A 345 -10.41 -21.13 0.70
N LEU A 346 -11.35 -20.41 0.08
CA LEU A 346 -12.54 -21.01 -0.52
C LEU A 346 -12.19 -21.94 -1.69
N LYS A 347 -11.21 -21.57 -2.54
CA LYS A 347 -10.72 -22.43 -3.64
C LYS A 347 -10.09 -23.73 -3.15
N GLN A 348 -9.52 -23.77 -1.94
CA GLN A 348 -9.00 -25.00 -1.35
C GLN A 348 -10.11 -25.97 -0.93
N GLY A 349 -11.34 -25.49 -0.74
CA GLY A 349 -12.51 -26.30 -0.40
C GLY A 349 -12.45 -27.02 0.95
N ARG A 350 -11.50 -26.67 1.83
CA ARG A 350 -11.29 -27.32 3.13
C ARG A 350 -12.16 -26.76 4.25
N LEU A 351 -12.53 -25.49 4.15
CA LEU A 351 -13.28 -24.74 5.16
C LEU A 351 -14.43 -23.99 4.48
N SER A 352 -15.58 -23.94 5.15
CA SER A 352 -16.71 -23.08 4.81
C SER A 352 -16.38 -21.60 5.07
N LYS A 353 -17.19 -20.70 4.51
CA LYS A 353 -17.00 -19.26 4.68
C LYS A 353 -17.15 -18.85 6.16
N GLU A 354 -18.08 -19.48 6.86
CA GLU A 354 -18.36 -19.26 8.27
C GLU A 354 -17.19 -19.71 9.15
N GLU A 355 -16.61 -20.88 8.89
CA GLU A 355 -15.41 -21.37 9.58
C GLU A 355 -14.21 -20.45 9.32
N ILE A 356 -14.00 -20.04 8.07
CA ILE A 356 -12.94 -19.08 7.71
C ILE A 356 -13.12 -17.76 8.49
N ASN A 357 -14.35 -17.25 8.57
CA ASN A 357 -14.62 -16.03 9.31
C ASN A 357 -14.42 -16.20 10.82
N SER A 358 -14.82 -17.33 11.40
CA SER A 358 -14.62 -17.62 12.82
C SER A 358 -13.13 -17.68 13.17
N THR A 359 -12.30 -18.28 12.31
CA THR A 359 -10.86 -18.45 12.56
C THR A 359 -10.06 -17.18 12.28
N TYR A 360 -10.33 -16.49 11.16
CA TYR A 360 -9.50 -15.38 10.68
C TYR A 360 -10.11 -13.99 10.85
N LYS A 361 -11.33 -13.90 11.38
CA LYS A 361 -12.13 -12.67 11.45
C LYS A 361 -12.15 -11.93 10.10
N ILE A 362 -12.25 -12.71 9.02
CA ILE A 362 -11.96 -12.24 7.67
C ILE A 362 -12.90 -11.11 7.22
N MET A 363 -14.15 -11.11 7.70
CA MET A 363 -15.11 -10.07 7.37
C MET A 363 -14.78 -8.74 8.05
N ARG A 364 -14.33 -8.78 9.31
CA ARG A 364 -13.86 -7.58 10.04
C ARG A 364 -12.60 -7.00 9.40
N ARG A 365 -11.68 -7.89 9.00
CA ARG A 365 -10.47 -7.52 8.26
C ARG A 365 -10.79 -6.81 6.94
N ILE A 366 -11.67 -7.39 6.13
CA ILE A 366 -12.05 -6.81 4.83
C ILE A 366 -12.65 -5.42 5.02
N GLU A 367 -13.51 -5.21 6.03
CA GLU A 367 -14.07 -3.86 6.25
C GLU A 367 -13.00 -2.85 6.71
N GLY A 368 -12.03 -3.25 7.52
CA GLY A 368 -10.89 -2.39 7.89
C GLY A 368 -10.06 -1.98 6.66
N GLU A 369 -9.82 -2.92 5.75
CA GLU A 369 -9.13 -2.65 4.47
C GLU A 369 -9.96 -1.73 3.54
N GLU A 370 -11.28 -1.90 3.49
CA GLU A 370 -12.19 -1.05 2.71
C GLU A 370 -12.22 0.39 3.25
N LEU A 371 -12.31 0.57 4.57
CA LEU A 371 -12.21 1.89 5.21
C LEU A 371 -10.85 2.54 4.92
N SER A 372 -9.78 1.75 5.00
CA SER A 372 -8.43 2.22 4.69
C SER A 372 -8.32 2.73 3.25
N LEU A 373 -8.92 2.03 2.28
CA LEU A 373 -8.98 2.47 0.89
C LEU A 373 -9.80 3.75 0.69
N ASP A 374 -10.90 3.90 1.43
CA ASP A 374 -11.76 5.08 1.32
C ASP A 374 -11.03 6.37 1.77
N VAL A 375 -10.15 6.26 2.77
CA VAL A 375 -9.40 7.40 3.37
C VAL A 375 -8.03 7.64 2.72
N SER A 376 -7.34 6.60 2.23
CA SER A 376 -5.97 6.70 1.71
C SER A 376 -5.82 7.74 0.60
N GLU A 377 -4.72 8.51 0.61
CA GLU A 377 -4.26 9.30 -0.54
C GLU A 377 -3.54 8.41 -1.55
N MET A 378 -2.72 7.51 -1.01
CA MET A 378 -1.87 6.62 -1.76
C MET A 378 -1.86 5.24 -1.12
N VAL A 379 -1.88 4.21 -1.96
CA VAL A 379 -1.64 2.82 -1.58
C VAL A 379 -0.36 2.36 -2.25
N ILE A 380 0.60 1.91 -1.44
CA ILE A 380 1.88 1.39 -1.92
C ILE A 380 1.75 -0.13 -2.08
N THR A 381 2.10 -0.62 -3.26
CA THR A 381 2.18 -2.04 -3.56
C THR A 381 3.60 -2.45 -3.92
N SER A 382 3.96 -3.71 -3.68
CA SER A 382 5.28 -4.22 -4.07
C SER A 382 5.34 -4.56 -5.57
N THR A 383 4.20 -4.89 -6.17
CA THR A 383 4.08 -5.36 -7.57
C THR A 383 2.87 -4.75 -8.27
N ARG A 384 2.87 -4.78 -9.61
CA ARG A 384 1.67 -4.44 -10.40
C ARG A 384 0.59 -5.50 -10.30
N GLN A 385 0.96 -6.77 -10.14
CA GLN A 385 -0.01 -7.85 -9.97
C GLN A 385 -0.88 -7.65 -8.74
N GLU A 386 -0.29 -7.18 -7.63
CA GLU A 386 -1.04 -6.83 -6.42
C GLU A 386 -2.16 -5.81 -6.72
N ILE A 387 -1.89 -4.81 -7.57
CA ILE A 387 -2.87 -3.80 -7.99
C ILE A 387 -3.97 -4.44 -8.86
N ASP A 388 -3.57 -5.15 -9.91
CA ASP A 388 -4.47 -5.61 -10.97
C ASP A 388 -5.31 -6.83 -10.59
N GLU A 389 -4.80 -7.69 -9.69
CA GLU A 389 -5.46 -8.95 -9.32
C GLU A 389 -6.00 -8.96 -7.89
N GLN A 390 -5.31 -8.35 -6.93
CA GLN A 390 -5.70 -8.45 -5.52
C GLN A 390 -6.53 -7.23 -5.08
N TRP A 391 -6.03 -6.01 -5.28
CA TRP A 391 -6.78 -4.79 -4.95
C TRP A 391 -8.04 -4.64 -5.79
N LYS A 392 -8.03 -5.14 -7.04
CA LYS A 392 -9.22 -5.19 -7.92
C LYS A 392 -10.41 -5.97 -7.35
N LEU A 393 -10.19 -6.79 -6.32
CA LEU A 393 -11.27 -7.50 -5.64
C LEU A 393 -12.11 -6.59 -4.74
N TYR A 394 -11.61 -5.40 -4.34
CA TYR A 394 -12.26 -4.51 -3.37
C TYR A 394 -13.37 -3.67 -3.99
N ASP A 395 -14.37 -3.30 -3.17
CA ASP A 395 -15.59 -2.70 -3.69
C ASP A 395 -15.31 -1.31 -4.26
N GLY A 396 -15.60 -1.18 -5.55
CA GLY A 396 -15.42 0.09 -6.24
C GLY A 396 -13.98 0.55 -6.30
N PHE A 397 -13.03 -0.38 -6.35
CA PHE A 397 -11.68 -0.13 -6.85
C PHE A 397 -11.57 -0.53 -8.33
N ASP A 398 -11.23 0.43 -9.19
CA ASP A 398 -11.00 0.21 -10.62
C ASP A 398 -9.84 1.10 -11.09
N PRO A 399 -8.68 0.51 -11.47
CA PRO A 399 -7.52 1.26 -11.97
C PRO A 399 -7.80 2.11 -13.21
N ILE A 400 -8.83 1.79 -13.99
CA ILE A 400 -9.22 2.58 -15.17
C ILE A 400 -9.99 3.83 -14.75
N LEU A 401 -10.93 3.68 -13.81
CA LEU A 401 -11.68 4.81 -13.26
C LEU A 401 -10.78 5.77 -12.50
N GLU A 402 -9.84 5.26 -11.70
CA GLU A 402 -8.85 6.06 -10.98
C GLU A 402 -8.05 6.96 -11.94
N ARG A 403 -7.50 6.38 -13.02
CA ARG A 403 -6.78 7.13 -14.07
C ARG A 403 -7.63 8.22 -14.70
N LYS A 404 -8.93 7.96 -14.95
CA LYS A 404 -9.86 8.94 -15.53
C LYS A 404 -10.15 10.09 -14.55
N LEU A 405 -10.37 9.78 -13.28
CA LEU A 405 -10.62 10.77 -12.23
C LEU A 405 -9.38 11.66 -12.06
N ARG A 406 -8.19 11.08 -11.99
CA ARG A 406 -6.93 11.82 -11.90
C ARG A 406 -6.69 12.72 -13.10
N ALA A 407 -6.92 12.22 -14.32
CA ALA A 407 -6.79 13.04 -15.53
C ALA A 407 -7.77 14.23 -15.56
N ARG A 408 -8.95 14.08 -14.94
CA ARG A 408 -9.90 15.19 -14.76
C ARG A 408 -9.44 16.19 -13.71
N ILE A 409 -9.02 15.71 -12.54
CA ILE A 409 -8.48 16.55 -11.46
C ILE A 409 -7.30 17.38 -11.98
N LYS A 410 -6.36 16.77 -12.72
CA LYS A 410 -5.22 17.48 -13.33
C LYS A 410 -5.63 18.56 -14.35
N ARG A 411 -6.82 18.43 -14.95
CA ARG A 411 -7.39 19.40 -15.89
C ARG A 411 -8.30 20.43 -15.19
N ASN A 412 -8.34 20.42 -13.85
CA ASN A 412 -9.27 21.22 -13.03
C ASN A 412 -10.73 21.03 -13.46
N VAL A 413 -11.11 19.78 -13.79
CA VAL A 413 -12.49 19.40 -14.13
C VAL A 413 -13.11 18.73 -12.91
N SER A 414 -14.27 19.23 -12.48
CA SER A 414 -14.98 18.67 -11.31
C SER A 414 -15.25 17.17 -11.49
N CYS A 415 -14.93 16.42 -10.43
CA CYS A 415 -15.22 15.00 -10.30
C CYS A 415 -16.49 14.73 -9.50
N TYR A 416 -17.24 15.76 -9.11
CA TYR A 416 -18.47 15.65 -8.30
C TYR A 416 -18.27 14.79 -7.03
N GLY A 417 -17.15 15.01 -6.32
CA GLY A 417 -16.79 14.24 -5.12
C GLY A 417 -16.22 12.85 -5.35
N ARG A 418 -16.10 12.40 -6.61
CA ARG A 418 -15.59 11.07 -6.89
C ARG A 418 -14.09 11.00 -6.70
N PHE A 419 -13.66 10.02 -5.91
CA PHE A 419 -12.26 9.82 -5.57
C PHE A 419 -11.89 8.34 -5.48
N MET A 420 -10.67 8.03 -5.92
CA MET A 420 -10.02 6.73 -5.74
C MET A 420 -8.56 6.96 -5.32
N PRO A 421 -8.04 6.18 -4.36
CA PRO A 421 -6.66 6.32 -3.93
C PRO A 421 -5.69 5.98 -5.08
N ARG A 422 -4.54 6.68 -5.11
CA ARG A 422 -3.49 6.41 -6.09
C ARG A 422 -2.76 5.13 -5.72
N MET A 423 -2.79 4.13 -6.61
CA MET A 423 -1.97 2.93 -6.46
C MET A 423 -0.56 3.19 -7.01
N VAL A 424 0.46 3.03 -6.18
CA VAL A 424 1.85 3.27 -6.56
C VAL A 424 2.67 2.02 -6.25
N LYS A 425 3.31 1.48 -7.29
CA LYS A 425 4.26 0.38 -7.12
C LYS A 425 5.59 0.95 -6.64
N ILE A 426 5.91 0.74 -5.36
CA ILE A 426 7.22 1.04 -4.79
C ILE A 426 7.78 -0.27 -4.24
N PRO A 427 8.67 -0.96 -4.96
CA PRO A 427 9.19 -2.24 -4.51
C PRO A 427 9.96 -2.07 -3.19
N PRO A 428 9.96 -3.06 -2.28
CA PRO A 428 10.78 -3.03 -1.07
C PRO A 428 12.25 -2.83 -1.42
N GLY A 429 12.95 -2.13 -0.53
CA GLY A 429 14.39 -2.01 -0.58
C GLY A 429 15.10 -3.22 0.02
N MET A 430 16.35 -3.41 -0.37
CA MET A 430 17.33 -4.23 0.31
C MET A 430 18.63 -3.45 0.52
N GLU A 431 19.40 -3.84 1.52
CA GLU A 431 20.72 -3.29 1.75
C GLU A 431 21.77 -4.03 0.92
N PHE A 432 22.61 -3.27 0.22
CA PHE A 432 23.67 -3.81 -0.63
C PHE A 432 25.09 -3.53 -0.10
N ASN A 433 25.23 -2.81 1.02
CA ASN A 433 26.54 -2.35 1.54
C ASN A 433 27.52 -3.50 1.87
N HIS A 434 27.00 -4.68 2.24
CA HIS A 434 27.81 -5.87 2.52
C HIS A 434 28.09 -6.73 1.28
N ILE A 435 27.51 -6.38 0.13
CA ILE A 435 27.66 -7.14 -1.12
C ILE A 435 28.74 -6.47 -1.95
N VAL A 436 29.98 -6.91 -1.78
CA VAL A 436 31.11 -6.48 -2.61
C VAL A 436 31.10 -7.29 -3.90
N PRO A 437 30.82 -6.69 -5.08
CA PRO A 437 30.99 -7.38 -6.34
C PRO A 437 32.48 -7.60 -6.56
N HIS A 438 32.95 -8.85 -6.57
CA HIS A 438 34.28 -9.16 -7.10
C HIS A 438 34.25 -8.88 -8.62
N ASP A 439 34.84 -7.77 -9.03
CA ASP A 439 35.02 -7.39 -10.43
C ASP A 439 36.32 -7.98 -11.04
N GLY A 440 37.18 -8.61 -10.24
CA GLY A 440 38.38 -9.29 -10.74
C GLY A 440 38.10 -10.78 -10.94
N ASP A 441 38.02 -11.21 -12.20
CA ASP A 441 38.42 -12.55 -12.70
C ASP A 441 38.16 -12.63 -14.22
N MET A 442 38.59 -11.60 -14.94
CA MET A 442 38.66 -11.59 -16.41
C MET A 442 40.05 -11.19 -16.90
N GLU A 443 41.11 -11.52 -16.14
CA GLU A 443 42.50 -11.34 -16.62
C GLU A 443 43.55 -12.13 -15.81
N ASP A 444 43.25 -13.31 -15.23
CA ASP A 444 44.30 -14.21 -14.73
C ASP A 444 44.78 -15.15 -15.85
N ALA A 445 45.47 -14.53 -16.79
CA ALA A 445 46.33 -15.19 -17.76
C ALA A 445 47.72 -14.53 -17.73
N ASP A 446 48.30 -14.36 -16.55
CA ASP A 446 49.75 -14.33 -16.41
C ASP A 446 50.16 -14.79 -15.01
N GLY A 447 51.10 -15.73 -14.97
CA GLY A 447 51.53 -16.37 -13.75
C GLY A 447 52.23 -15.39 -12.82
N ASN A 448 51.67 -15.22 -11.62
CA ASN A 448 52.46 -14.92 -10.43
C ASN A 448 51.78 -15.58 -9.22
N GLU A 449 52.33 -16.73 -8.83
CA GLU A 449 52.11 -17.32 -7.52
C GLU A 449 52.74 -16.40 -6.48
N GLU A 450 51.94 -15.61 -5.75
CA GLU A 450 52.22 -15.16 -4.38
C GLU A 450 51.09 -14.23 -3.88
N HIS A 451 50.10 -14.81 -3.20
CA HIS A 451 49.36 -14.29 -2.02
C HIS A 451 47.99 -15.03 -1.88
N PRO A 452 47.80 -15.93 -0.88
CA PRO A 452 46.54 -16.65 -0.69
C PRO A 452 45.59 -15.80 0.17
N THR A 453 44.79 -14.93 -0.45
CA THR A 453 43.83 -14.10 0.28
C THR A 453 42.43 -14.74 0.36
N SER A 454 42.09 -15.16 1.58
CA SER A 454 40.85 -15.78 2.10
C SER A 454 40.71 -17.30 1.90
N ARG A 455 40.60 -18.03 3.02
CA ARG A 455 40.14 -19.44 3.03
C ARG A 455 38.70 -19.48 2.50
N ASP A 456 38.42 -20.43 1.61
CA ASP A 456 37.05 -20.67 1.13
C ASP A 456 36.09 -20.86 2.33
N PRO A 457 34.88 -20.26 2.29
CA PRO A 457 33.89 -20.45 3.34
C PRO A 457 33.56 -21.93 3.60
N PRO A 458 33.36 -22.35 4.86
CA PRO A 458 33.08 -23.75 5.20
C PRO A 458 31.88 -24.36 4.45
N ILE A 459 30.85 -23.54 4.19
CA ILE A 459 29.65 -23.97 3.45
C ILE A 459 29.97 -24.41 2.01
N TRP A 460 31.05 -23.92 1.40
CA TRP A 460 31.46 -24.33 0.06
C TRP A 460 31.86 -25.80 0.04
N ALA A 461 32.60 -26.28 1.05
CA ALA A 461 32.99 -27.68 1.17
C ALA A 461 31.75 -28.59 1.37
N GLU A 462 30.78 -28.14 2.16
CA GLU A 462 29.52 -28.86 2.40
C GLU A 462 28.67 -29.02 1.14
N ILE A 463 28.73 -28.07 0.21
CA ILE A 463 28.06 -28.18 -1.09
C ILE A 463 28.89 -29.03 -2.05
N MET A 464 30.20 -28.76 -2.14
CA MET A 464 31.09 -29.38 -3.13
C MET A 464 31.25 -30.89 -2.94
N ARG A 465 31.11 -31.41 -1.71
CA ARG A 465 31.17 -32.86 -1.45
C ARG A 465 30.13 -33.71 -2.20
N PHE A 466 29.05 -33.08 -2.68
CA PHE A 466 28.01 -33.76 -3.47
C PHE A 466 28.36 -33.90 -4.95
N PHE A 467 29.36 -33.17 -5.45
CA PHE A 467 29.66 -33.10 -6.88
C PHE A 467 30.86 -33.94 -7.28
N SER A 468 30.71 -34.79 -8.28
CA SER A 468 31.83 -35.52 -8.89
C SER A 468 32.72 -34.60 -9.73
N ASN A 469 32.14 -33.55 -10.33
CA ASN A 469 32.89 -32.49 -11.01
C ASN A 469 32.46 -31.12 -10.49
N SER A 470 33.25 -30.55 -9.58
CA SER A 470 32.99 -29.26 -8.94
C SER A 470 33.20 -28.03 -9.85
N ARG A 471 33.78 -28.21 -11.05
CA ARG A 471 34.05 -27.10 -11.99
C ARG A 471 32.86 -26.74 -12.87
N LYS A 472 31.82 -27.58 -12.92
CA LYS A 472 30.62 -27.28 -13.71
C LYS A 472 29.84 -26.11 -13.09
N PRO A 473 29.24 -25.23 -13.92
CA PRO A 473 28.28 -24.24 -13.46
C PRO A 473 27.21 -24.81 -12.53
N MET A 474 26.91 -24.06 -11.47
CA MET A 474 25.89 -24.43 -10.50
C MET A 474 24.54 -23.79 -10.83
N ILE A 475 23.52 -24.61 -11.00
CA ILE A 475 22.12 -24.17 -10.97
C ILE A 475 21.70 -24.16 -9.50
N LEU A 476 21.46 -22.97 -8.95
CA LEU A 476 21.14 -22.79 -7.54
C LEU A 476 19.64 -22.55 -7.36
N ALA A 477 18.99 -23.38 -6.54
CA ALA A 477 17.65 -23.13 -6.01
C ALA A 477 17.73 -23.01 -4.48
N LEU A 478 17.26 -21.87 -3.95
CA LEU A 478 17.20 -21.60 -2.52
C LEU A 478 15.76 -21.32 -2.10
N ALA A 479 15.14 -22.28 -1.42
CA ALA A 479 13.74 -22.20 -1.00
C ALA A 479 13.42 -23.27 0.05
N ARG A 480 12.42 -23.01 0.90
CA ARG A 480 11.85 -24.05 1.78
C ARG A 480 11.26 -25.20 0.95
N PRO A 481 11.28 -26.45 1.46
CA PRO A 481 10.70 -27.61 0.79
C PRO A 481 9.16 -27.59 0.86
N ASP A 482 8.55 -26.63 0.20
CA ASP A 482 7.10 -26.43 0.15
C ASP A 482 6.57 -26.74 -1.27
N PRO A 483 5.38 -27.37 -1.42
CA PRO A 483 4.80 -27.67 -2.72
C PRO A 483 4.69 -26.45 -3.65
N LYS A 484 4.39 -25.26 -3.10
CA LYS A 484 4.29 -24.02 -3.88
C LYS A 484 5.62 -23.58 -4.46
N LYS A 485 6.75 -23.94 -3.84
CA LYS A 485 8.10 -23.67 -4.34
C LYS A 485 8.51 -24.59 -5.49
N ASN A 486 7.74 -25.64 -5.76
CA ASN A 486 7.80 -26.44 -7.00
C ASN A 486 9.19 -27.05 -7.31
N ILE A 487 9.97 -27.37 -6.27
CA ILE A 487 11.33 -27.90 -6.39
C ILE A 487 11.32 -29.28 -7.10
N THR A 488 10.25 -30.05 -6.92
CA THR A 488 10.10 -31.37 -7.56
C THR A 488 10.08 -31.29 -9.09
N THR A 489 9.43 -30.27 -9.66
CA THR A 489 9.40 -30.05 -11.12
C THR A 489 10.76 -29.63 -11.65
N LEU A 490 11.51 -28.82 -10.89
CA LEU A 490 12.90 -28.48 -11.23
C LEU A 490 13.79 -29.72 -11.31
N VAL A 491 13.70 -30.63 -10.34
CA VAL A 491 14.50 -31.87 -10.34
C VAL A 491 14.14 -32.77 -11.54
N LYS A 492 12.86 -32.85 -11.92
CA LYS A 492 12.44 -33.57 -13.14
C LYS A 492 13.00 -32.92 -14.40
N ALA A 493 12.90 -31.59 -14.51
CA ALA A 493 13.43 -30.83 -15.65
C ALA A 493 14.94 -31.05 -15.83
N PHE A 494 15.70 -31.04 -14.73
CA PHE A 494 17.12 -31.35 -14.74
C PHE A 494 17.40 -32.82 -15.06
N GLY A 495 16.67 -33.76 -14.44
CA GLY A 495 16.89 -35.19 -14.61
C GLY A 495 16.66 -35.71 -16.02
N GLU A 496 15.65 -35.17 -16.72
CA GLU A 496 15.27 -35.58 -18.08
C GLU A 496 16.11 -34.89 -19.17
N CYS A 497 16.71 -33.73 -18.89
CA CYS A 497 17.52 -32.99 -19.85
C CYS A 497 19.01 -33.39 -19.77
N ARG A 498 19.42 -34.37 -20.58
CA ARG A 498 20.82 -34.83 -20.63
C ARG A 498 21.83 -33.71 -20.93
N PRO A 499 21.62 -32.82 -21.92
CA PRO A 499 22.56 -31.73 -22.19
C PRO A 499 22.77 -30.80 -20.98
N LEU A 500 21.71 -30.56 -20.20
CA LEU A 500 21.79 -29.71 -19.00
C LEU A 500 22.62 -30.37 -17.90
N ARG A 501 22.48 -31.69 -17.70
CA ARG A 501 23.28 -32.49 -16.75
C ARG A 501 24.75 -32.58 -17.12
N GLU A 502 25.05 -32.62 -18.42
CA GLU A 502 26.43 -32.62 -18.91
C GLU A 502 27.11 -31.29 -18.63
N LEU A 503 26.39 -30.17 -18.76
CA LEU A 503 26.94 -28.83 -18.62
C LEU A 503 26.93 -28.28 -17.18
N ALA A 504 25.97 -28.65 -16.33
CA ALA A 504 25.79 -28.04 -15.01
C ALA A 504 25.55 -29.06 -13.89
N ASN A 505 25.79 -28.61 -12.65
CA ASN A 505 25.36 -29.26 -11.42
C ASN A 505 24.13 -28.54 -10.85
N LEU A 506 23.32 -29.23 -10.04
CA LEU A 506 22.14 -28.66 -9.38
C LEU A 506 22.37 -28.58 -7.87
N ALA A 507 22.20 -27.41 -7.26
CA ALA A 507 22.27 -27.22 -5.81
C ALA A 507 20.91 -26.79 -5.26
N LEU A 508 20.37 -27.58 -4.32
CA LEU A 508 19.08 -27.39 -3.68
C LEU A 508 19.26 -27.06 -2.19
N ILE A 509 19.20 -25.78 -1.85
CA ILE A 509 19.26 -25.32 -0.46
C ILE A 509 17.83 -25.30 0.10
N MET A 510 17.44 -26.41 0.74
CA MET A 510 16.06 -26.72 1.13
C MET A 510 15.79 -26.59 2.64
N GLY A 511 16.21 -25.48 3.26
CA GLY A 511 16.06 -25.29 4.70
C GLY A 511 16.95 -26.24 5.54
N ASN A 512 16.87 -26.11 6.86
CA ASN A 512 17.58 -26.97 7.80
C ASN A 512 16.70 -28.13 8.24
N ARG A 513 17.31 -29.30 8.51
CA ARG A 513 16.60 -30.48 9.02
C ARG A 513 17.51 -31.33 9.90
N ASP A 514 17.01 -31.91 10.98
CA ASP A 514 17.72 -32.89 11.80
C ASP A 514 17.33 -34.32 11.41
N GLY A 515 16.03 -34.64 11.41
CA GLY A 515 15.46 -35.85 10.81
C GLY A 515 14.39 -35.55 9.76
N ILE A 516 14.17 -36.45 8.79
CA ILE A 516 13.06 -36.31 7.82
C ILE A 516 11.70 -36.52 8.51
N ASP A 517 11.65 -37.37 9.53
CA ASP A 517 10.44 -37.70 10.29
C ASP A 517 10.03 -36.60 11.27
N GLU A 518 10.97 -35.71 11.64
CA GLU A 518 10.74 -34.57 12.54
C GLU A 518 10.23 -33.31 11.80
N MET A 519 10.25 -33.33 10.46
CA MET A 519 9.75 -32.24 9.65
C MET A 519 8.22 -32.25 9.59
N SER A 520 7.60 -31.11 9.28
CA SER A 520 6.17 -31.07 8.93
C SER A 520 5.85 -32.08 7.81
N SER A 521 4.69 -32.73 7.86
CA SER A 521 4.28 -33.76 6.89
C SER A 521 4.38 -33.29 5.43
N THR A 522 4.06 -32.01 5.19
CA THR A 522 4.16 -31.39 3.85
C THR A 522 5.62 -31.26 3.41
N SER A 523 6.48 -30.72 4.27
CA SER A 523 7.90 -30.53 3.95
C SER A 523 8.64 -31.86 3.78
N SER A 524 8.34 -32.82 4.65
CA SER A 524 8.87 -34.19 4.58
C SER A 524 8.48 -34.87 3.27
N SER A 525 7.21 -34.75 2.85
CA SER A 525 6.71 -35.29 1.58
C SER A 525 7.44 -34.72 0.35
N VAL A 526 7.67 -33.41 0.33
CA VAL A 526 8.41 -32.74 -0.76
C VAL A 526 9.85 -33.24 -0.82
N LEU A 527 10.54 -33.28 0.33
CA LEU A 527 11.92 -33.76 0.39
C LEU A 527 12.05 -35.23 -0.04
N LEU A 528 11.18 -36.11 0.47
CA LEU A 528 11.13 -37.52 0.06
C LEU A 528 10.87 -37.66 -1.44
N SER A 529 10.02 -36.81 -2.01
CA SER A 529 9.77 -36.79 -3.45
C SER A 529 11.03 -36.38 -4.23
N VAL A 530 11.77 -35.37 -3.76
CA VAL A 530 13.06 -34.99 -4.36
C VAL A 530 14.06 -36.14 -4.31
N LEU A 531 14.20 -36.82 -3.18
CA LEU A 531 15.12 -37.97 -3.04
C LEU A 531 14.76 -39.12 -3.99
N LYS A 532 13.46 -39.44 -4.12
CA LYS A 532 12.98 -40.43 -5.09
C LYS A 532 13.30 -40.05 -6.54
N LEU A 533 13.26 -38.76 -6.87
CA LEU A 533 13.60 -38.29 -8.21
C LEU A 533 15.12 -38.34 -8.47
N ILE A 534 15.94 -38.02 -7.48
CA ILE A 534 17.41 -38.15 -7.55
C ILE A 534 17.79 -39.61 -7.86
N ASP A 535 17.17 -40.55 -7.16
CA ASP A 535 17.36 -41.98 -7.39
C ASP A 535 16.85 -42.41 -8.78
N LYS A 536 15.61 -42.04 -9.13
CA LYS A 536 14.99 -42.37 -10.43
C LYS A 536 15.83 -41.95 -11.64
N TYR A 537 16.46 -40.77 -11.60
CA TYR A 537 17.23 -40.22 -12.72
C TYR A 537 18.74 -40.44 -12.61
N ASP A 538 19.19 -41.17 -11.57
CA ASP A 538 20.60 -41.43 -11.26
C ASP A 538 21.43 -40.13 -11.21
N LEU A 539 21.04 -39.23 -10.30
CA LEU A 539 21.63 -37.88 -10.17
C LEU A 539 22.71 -37.79 -9.08
N TYR A 540 23.19 -38.91 -8.57
CA TYR A 540 24.29 -38.96 -7.62
C TYR A 540 25.55 -38.32 -8.23
N GLY A 541 26.26 -37.49 -7.45
CA GLY A 541 27.41 -36.74 -7.96
C GLY A 541 27.07 -35.48 -8.76
N GLN A 542 25.78 -35.18 -8.99
CA GLN A 542 25.32 -34.04 -9.80
C GLN A 542 24.38 -33.10 -9.04
N VAL A 543 23.75 -33.56 -7.95
CA VAL A 543 22.80 -32.79 -7.15
C VAL A 543 23.28 -32.65 -5.71
N ALA A 544 23.41 -31.41 -5.23
CA ALA A 544 23.71 -31.08 -3.84
C ALA A 544 22.43 -30.71 -3.08
N TYR A 545 22.29 -31.21 -1.85
CA TYR A 545 21.16 -30.93 -0.97
C TYR A 545 21.60 -30.93 0.51
N PRO A 546 22.46 -29.96 0.90
CA PRO A 546 23.06 -29.91 2.22
C PRO A 546 21.99 -29.93 3.32
N LYS A 547 22.38 -30.45 4.49
CA LYS A 547 21.47 -30.68 5.61
C LYS A 547 21.27 -29.43 6.47
N HIS A 548 22.32 -28.63 6.63
CA HIS A 548 22.35 -27.43 7.45
C HIS A 548 23.06 -26.28 6.74
N HIS A 549 22.60 -25.06 7.00
CA HIS A 549 23.26 -23.80 6.68
C HIS A 549 22.84 -22.73 7.70
N LYS A 550 23.67 -21.72 7.90
CA LYS A 550 23.36 -20.53 8.69
C LYS A 550 22.88 -19.41 7.78
N GLN A 551 22.15 -18.43 8.33
CA GLN A 551 21.77 -17.23 7.59
C GLN A 551 23.00 -16.48 7.04
N SER A 552 24.10 -16.46 7.80
CA SER A 552 25.39 -15.88 7.39
C SER A 552 26.02 -16.59 6.19
N ASP A 553 25.66 -17.85 5.93
CA ASP A 553 26.23 -18.64 4.83
C ASP A 553 25.55 -18.31 3.48
N VAL A 554 24.33 -17.75 3.51
CA VAL A 554 23.52 -17.51 2.30
C VAL A 554 24.22 -16.62 1.26
N PRO A 555 24.84 -15.47 1.62
CA PRO A 555 25.63 -14.68 0.68
C PRO A 555 26.76 -15.49 0.03
N ASP A 556 27.43 -16.33 0.82
CA ASP A 556 28.54 -17.15 0.36
C ASP A 556 28.10 -18.23 -0.64
N ILE A 557 26.88 -18.75 -0.48
CA ILE A 557 26.25 -19.68 -1.43
C ILE A 557 25.97 -18.97 -2.76
N TYR A 558 25.44 -17.75 -2.74
CA TYR A 558 25.25 -16.97 -3.97
C TYR A 558 26.59 -16.67 -4.66
N ARG A 559 27.62 -16.30 -3.89
CA ARG A 559 28.98 -16.08 -4.43
C ARG A 559 29.55 -17.35 -5.07
N LEU A 560 29.35 -18.51 -4.46
CA LEU A 560 29.80 -19.79 -5.02
C LEU A 560 29.16 -20.07 -6.38
N ALA A 561 27.84 -19.90 -6.46
CA ALA A 561 27.12 -20.09 -7.71
C ALA A 561 27.60 -19.08 -8.78
N ALA A 562 27.80 -17.81 -8.42
CA ALA A 562 28.30 -16.79 -9.33
C ALA A 562 29.72 -17.10 -9.83
N LYS A 563 30.61 -17.52 -8.92
CA LYS A 563 32.00 -17.93 -9.23
C LYS A 563 32.05 -19.12 -10.20
N SER A 564 31.11 -20.06 -10.07
CA SER A 564 30.98 -21.18 -11.00
C SER A 564 30.41 -20.81 -12.38
N LYS A 565 30.07 -19.53 -12.63
CA LYS A 565 29.28 -19.06 -13.79
C LYS A 565 27.90 -19.74 -13.86
N GLY A 566 27.31 -19.96 -12.68
CA GLY A 566 26.03 -20.61 -12.47
C GLY A 566 24.81 -19.72 -12.71
N VAL A 567 23.63 -20.26 -12.44
CA VAL A 567 22.34 -19.60 -12.64
C VAL A 567 21.48 -19.80 -11.40
N PHE A 568 20.79 -18.75 -10.94
CA PHE A 568 19.79 -18.88 -9.88
C PHE A 568 18.43 -19.22 -10.47
N ILE A 569 17.67 -20.13 -9.85
CA ILE A 569 16.31 -20.46 -10.29
C ILE A 569 15.28 -20.38 -9.16
N ASN A 570 14.18 -19.70 -9.46
CA ASN A 570 12.94 -19.72 -8.67
C ASN A 570 11.80 -20.33 -9.51
N PRO A 571 11.52 -21.65 -9.37
CA PRO A 571 10.52 -22.35 -10.17
C PRO A 571 9.11 -22.31 -9.53
N ALA A 572 8.86 -21.47 -8.52
CA ALA A 572 7.63 -21.47 -7.75
C ALA A 572 6.37 -21.35 -8.62
N VAL A 573 5.28 -22.02 -8.23
CA VAL A 573 3.99 -21.95 -8.93
C VAL A 573 3.49 -20.50 -8.99
N ILE A 574 3.69 -19.77 -7.90
CA ILE A 574 3.49 -18.33 -7.78
C ILE A 574 4.51 -17.78 -6.77
N GLU A 575 5.13 -16.65 -7.09
CA GLU A 575 6.06 -15.95 -6.18
C GLU A 575 5.56 -14.52 -5.95
N PRO A 576 4.99 -14.18 -4.78
CA PRO A 576 4.37 -12.86 -4.57
C PRO A 576 5.31 -11.68 -4.84
N PHE A 577 6.58 -11.79 -4.47
CA PHE A 577 7.60 -10.79 -4.80
C PHE A 577 8.90 -11.44 -5.28
N GLY A 578 9.63 -12.11 -4.37
CA GLY A 578 10.86 -12.84 -4.68
C GLY A 578 12.14 -12.12 -4.26
N LEU A 579 12.31 -11.83 -2.96
CA LEU A 579 13.54 -11.24 -2.41
C LEU A 579 14.81 -12.03 -2.80
N THR A 580 14.73 -13.35 -2.85
CA THR A 580 15.85 -14.22 -3.25
C THR A 580 16.34 -13.94 -4.68
N LEU A 581 15.48 -13.43 -5.58
CA LEU A 581 15.87 -13.02 -6.92
C LEU A 581 16.74 -11.75 -6.88
N ILE A 582 16.38 -10.81 -6.02
CA ILE A 582 17.14 -9.56 -5.82
C ILE A 582 18.48 -9.89 -5.15
N GLU A 583 18.47 -10.76 -4.14
CA GLU A 583 19.70 -11.23 -3.47
C GLU A 583 20.65 -11.90 -4.49
N ALA A 584 20.14 -12.84 -5.30
CA ALA A 584 20.93 -13.50 -6.32
C ALA A 584 21.48 -12.50 -7.37
N ALA A 585 20.64 -11.58 -7.84
CA ALA A 585 21.04 -10.56 -8.79
C ALA A 585 22.12 -9.62 -8.24
N ALA A 586 22.05 -9.26 -6.95
CA ALA A 586 23.06 -8.44 -6.28
C ALA A 586 24.44 -9.12 -6.24
N HIS A 587 24.48 -10.46 -6.18
CA HIS A 587 25.71 -11.24 -6.27
C HIS A 587 26.13 -11.55 -7.73
N GLY A 588 25.45 -10.96 -8.72
CA GLY A 588 25.78 -11.11 -10.13
C GLY A 588 25.32 -12.41 -10.77
N LEU A 589 24.35 -13.11 -10.18
CA LEU A 589 23.75 -14.30 -10.79
C LEU A 589 22.66 -13.93 -11.81
N PRO A 590 22.75 -14.46 -13.04
CA PRO A 590 21.60 -14.53 -13.92
C PRO A 590 20.50 -15.40 -13.31
N MET A 591 19.23 -15.05 -13.58
CA MET A 591 18.09 -15.72 -12.97
C MET A 591 17.15 -16.39 -13.99
N VAL A 592 16.59 -17.53 -13.62
CA VAL A 592 15.38 -18.12 -14.22
C VAL A 592 14.28 -18.03 -13.19
N ALA A 593 13.16 -17.39 -13.51
CA ALA A 593 12.08 -17.20 -12.55
C ALA A 593 10.71 -17.49 -13.15
N THR A 594 9.76 -17.88 -12.29
CA THR A 594 8.37 -18.05 -12.68
C THR A 594 7.79 -16.77 -13.28
N LYS A 595 6.97 -16.91 -14.33
CA LYS A 595 6.20 -15.81 -14.93
C LYS A 595 4.95 -15.42 -14.12
N ASN A 596 4.69 -16.10 -13.00
CA ASN A 596 3.54 -15.87 -12.14
C ASN A 596 4.01 -15.20 -10.85
N GLY A 597 3.74 -13.91 -10.66
CA GLY A 597 4.18 -13.19 -9.47
C GLY A 597 4.96 -11.90 -9.71
N GLY A 598 5.53 -11.40 -8.62
CA GLY A 598 6.51 -10.33 -8.61
C GLY A 598 7.80 -10.55 -9.42
N PRO A 599 8.25 -11.79 -9.75
CA PRO A 599 9.41 -11.96 -10.61
C PRO A 599 9.28 -11.30 -11.99
N VAL A 600 8.06 -11.11 -12.49
CA VAL A 600 7.81 -10.40 -13.76
C VAL A 600 8.24 -8.94 -13.67
N ASP A 601 7.93 -8.28 -12.55
CA ASP A 601 8.31 -6.88 -12.34
C ASP A 601 9.81 -6.75 -12.04
N ILE A 602 10.39 -7.68 -11.27
CA ILE A 602 11.84 -7.73 -11.02
C ILE A 602 12.60 -7.92 -12.33
N HIS A 603 12.18 -8.88 -13.16
CA HIS A 603 12.79 -9.14 -14.47
C HIS A 603 12.71 -7.94 -15.39
N ARG A 604 11.57 -7.23 -15.42
CA ARG A 604 11.39 -6.03 -16.26
C ARG A 604 12.36 -4.91 -15.90
N VAL A 605 12.69 -4.78 -14.61
CA VAL A 605 13.64 -3.77 -14.11
C VAL A 605 15.08 -4.20 -14.30
N LEU A 606 15.42 -5.43 -13.89
CA LEU A 606 16.80 -5.90 -13.88
C LEU A 606 17.31 -6.35 -15.26
N ASP A 607 16.45 -6.92 -16.11
CA ASP A 607 16.82 -7.59 -17.38
C ASP A 607 18.01 -8.57 -17.22
N ASN A 608 18.03 -9.31 -16.11
CA ASN A 608 19.12 -10.20 -15.70
C ASN A 608 18.78 -11.70 -15.85
N GLY A 609 17.80 -12.06 -16.69
CA GLY A 609 17.33 -13.44 -16.71
C GLY A 609 16.26 -13.80 -17.73
N LEU A 610 15.59 -14.94 -17.50
CA LEU A 610 14.49 -15.47 -18.29
C LEU A 610 13.29 -15.83 -17.41
N LEU A 611 12.08 -15.59 -17.92
CA LEU A 611 10.83 -15.99 -17.26
C LEU A 611 10.31 -17.31 -17.86
N VAL A 612 9.79 -18.19 -17.01
CA VAL A 612 9.31 -19.54 -17.40
C VAL A 612 7.91 -19.82 -16.85
N ASP A 613 7.16 -20.68 -17.53
CA ASP A 613 5.93 -21.23 -16.96
C ASP A 613 6.28 -22.31 -15.93
N PRO A 614 5.87 -22.17 -14.65
CA PRO A 614 6.22 -23.15 -13.62
C PRO A 614 5.54 -24.51 -13.83
N HIS A 615 4.51 -24.61 -14.68
CA HIS A 615 3.84 -25.87 -15.02
C HIS A 615 4.44 -26.55 -16.26
N ASP A 616 5.31 -25.86 -17.00
CA ASP A 616 5.98 -26.39 -18.18
C ASP A 616 7.42 -26.77 -17.84
N GLN A 617 7.63 -28.07 -17.64
CA GLN A 617 8.94 -28.63 -17.34
C GLN A 617 9.97 -28.37 -18.46
N GLN A 618 9.52 -28.38 -19.72
CA GLN A 618 10.40 -28.15 -20.87
C GLN A 618 10.82 -26.68 -20.93
N SER A 619 9.90 -25.75 -20.64
CA SER A 619 10.24 -24.33 -20.52
C SER A 619 11.33 -24.08 -19.47
N ILE A 620 11.30 -24.80 -18.34
CA ILE A 620 12.33 -24.69 -17.29
C ILE A 620 13.68 -25.20 -17.78
N SER A 621 13.74 -26.40 -18.37
CA SER A 621 15.00 -27.00 -18.82
C SER A 621 15.64 -26.25 -19.97
N GLU A 622 14.86 -25.76 -20.93
CA GLU A 622 15.35 -24.95 -22.06
C GLU A 622 15.93 -23.60 -21.59
N ALA A 623 15.26 -22.92 -20.66
CA ALA A 623 15.76 -21.65 -20.13
C ALA A 623 17.06 -21.80 -19.35
N LEU A 624 17.16 -22.84 -18.51
CA LEU A 624 18.38 -23.17 -17.78
C LEU A 624 19.52 -23.54 -18.74
N LEU A 625 19.26 -24.42 -19.71
CA LEU A 625 20.24 -24.83 -20.70
C LEU A 625 20.76 -23.65 -21.49
N LYS A 626 19.87 -22.74 -21.91
CA LYS A 626 20.25 -21.55 -22.64
C LYS A 626 21.20 -20.64 -21.85
N LEU A 627 20.91 -20.37 -20.58
CA LEU A 627 21.75 -19.50 -19.76
C LEU A 627 23.10 -20.13 -19.39
N VAL A 628 23.15 -21.45 -19.22
CA VAL A 628 24.40 -22.17 -18.93
C VAL A 628 25.27 -22.33 -20.18
N ALA A 629 24.66 -22.54 -21.36
CA ALA A 629 25.39 -22.75 -22.61
C ALA A 629 25.88 -21.44 -23.24
N ASP A 630 25.05 -20.39 -23.25
CA ASP A 630 25.38 -19.10 -23.89
C ASP A 630 26.13 -18.16 -22.92
N LYS A 631 27.46 -18.18 -23.02
CA LYS A 631 28.35 -17.34 -22.21
C LYS A 631 28.12 -15.84 -22.40
N HIS A 632 27.73 -15.41 -23.61
CA HIS A 632 27.50 -14.00 -23.91
C HIS A 632 26.19 -13.53 -23.26
N LEU A 633 25.12 -14.33 -23.36
CA LEU A 633 23.87 -14.06 -22.66
C LEU A 633 24.09 -14.04 -21.15
N TRP A 634 24.85 -14.98 -20.59
CA TRP A 634 25.17 -15.01 -19.17
C TRP A 634 25.87 -13.73 -18.71
N ALA A 635 26.93 -13.31 -19.41
CA ALA A 635 27.68 -12.10 -19.09
C ALA A 635 26.81 -10.84 -19.17
N LYS A 636 25.94 -10.76 -20.20
CA LYS A 636 24.97 -9.67 -20.34
C LYS A 636 23.99 -9.63 -19.17
N CYS A 637 23.42 -10.77 -18.79
CA CYS A 637 22.48 -10.87 -17.67
C CYS A 637 23.14 -10.46 -16.35
N ARG A 638 24.38 -10.92 -16.09
CA ARG A 638 25.17 -10.48 -14.93
C ARG A 638 25.37 -8.97 -14.92
N GLN A 639 25.83 -8.40 -16.03
CA GLN A 639 26.08 -6.96 -16.14
C GLN A 639 24.81 -6.14 -15.91
N ASN A 640 23.70 -6.56 -16.51
CA ASN A 640 22.39 -5.93 -16.34
C ASN A 640 21.92 -5.98 -14.88
N GLY A 641 22.02 -7.14 -14.23
CA GLY A 641 21.65 -7.33 -12.82
C GLY A 641 22.45 -6.39 -11.92
N LEU A 642 23.78 -6.44 -11.98
CA LEU A 642 24.65 -5.59 -11.16
C LEU A 642 24.46 -4.09 -11.44
N LYS A 643 24.16 -3.72 -12.70
CA LYS A 643 23.91 -2.32 -13.05
C LYS A 643 22.61 -1.80 -12.45
N ASN A 644 21.53 -2.58 -12.49
CA ASN A 644 20.19 -2.12 -12.15
C ASN A 644 19.76 -2.44 -10.71
N ILE A 645 20.54 -3.23 -9.96
CA ILE A 645 20.16 -3.71 -8.63
C ILE A 645 19.87 -2.59 -7.62
N HIS A 646 20.53 -1.44 -7.75
CA HIS A 646 20.32 -0.27 -6.90
C HIS A 646 18.86 0.24 -6.90
N GLN A 647 18.07 -0.08 -7.92
CA GLN A 647 16.65 0.28 -7.99
C GLN A 647 15.78 -0.47 -6.98
N PHE A 648 16.30 -1.55 -6.40
CA PHE A 648 15.68 -2.30 -5.30
C PHE A 648 16.38 -2.00 -3.96
N SER A 649 16.91 -0.79 -3.80
CA SER A 649 17.55 -0.35 -2.55
C SER A 649 16.59 0.46 -1.68
N TRP A 650 16.81 0.45 -0.36
CA TRP A 650 16.03 1.28 0.55
C TRP A 650 16.13 2.80 0.27
N PRO A 651 17.29 3.36 -0.10
CA PRO A 651 17.36 4.77 -0.52
C PRO A 651 16.47 5.09 -1.72
N GLU A 652 16.43 4.23 -2.75
CA GLU A 652 15.57 4.46 -3.93
C GLU A 652 14.08 4.33 -3.59
N HIS A 653 13.74 3.35 -2.74
CA HIS A 653 12.40 3.23 -2.16
C HIS A 653 11.99 4.54 -1.46
N CYS A 654 12.82 5.01 -0.54
CA CYS A 654 12.54 6.20 0.27
C CYS A 654 12.48 7.47 -0.57
N LYS A 655 13.36 7.63 -1.58
CA LYS A 655 13.31 8.75 -2.52
C LYS A 655 11.98 8.78 -3.27
N THR A 656 11.56 7.64 -3.82
CA THR A 656 10.27 7.53 -4.51
C THR A 656 9.12 7.83 -3.54
N TYR A 657 9.16 7.25 -2.35
CA TYR A 657 8.18 7.46 -1.28
C TYR A 657 8.04 8.95 -0.91
N LEU A 658 9.14 9.62 -0.57
CA LEU A 658 9.14 11.02 -0.15
C LEU A 658 8.69 11.96 -1.26
N SER A 659 9.09 11.70 -2.52
CA SER A 659 8.62 12.50 -3.67
C SER A 659 7.09 12.50 -3.81
N ARG A 660 6.42 11.42 -3.34
CA ARG A 660 4.95 11.35 -3.35
C ARG A 660 4.36 12.14 -2.21
N ILE A 661 4.94 12.02 -1.02
CA ILE A 661 4.47 12.76 0.15
C ILE A 661 4.56 14.26 -0.09
N THR A 662 5.62 14.75 -0.73
CA THR A 662 5.77 16.18 -1.03
C THR A 662 4.66 16.72 -1.96
N SER A 663 3.94 15.85 -2.68
CA SER A 663 2.80 16.24 -3.52
C SER A 663 1.47 16.33 -2.75
N PHE A 664 1.42 15.86 -1.51
CA PHE A 664 0.22 15.93 -0.69
C PHE A 664 -0.02 17.36 -0.22
N LYS A 665 -1.27 17.81 -0.30
CA LYS A 665 -1.68 19.07 0.32
C LYS A 665 -1.72 18.85 1.84
N PRO A 666 -1.04 19.69 2.65
CA PRO A 666 -1.18 19.62 4.11
C PRO A 666 -2.62 19.94 4.49
N ARG A 667 -3.16 19.19 5.45
CA ARG A 667 -4.55 19.35 5.93
C ARG A 667 -4.63 19.67 7.42
N HIS A 668 -3.52 20.06 8.05
CA HIS A 668 -3.43 20.19 9.49
C HIS A 668 -4.45 21.18 10.10
N PRO A 669 -4.79 21.01 11.40
CA PRO A 669 -5.59 21.95 12.18
C PRO A 669 -5.27 23.44 11.97
N GLN A 670 -6.08 24.16 11.21
CA GLN A 670 -5.80 25.56 10.84
C GLN A 670 -6.01 26.58 11.96
N TRP A 671 -6.78 26.23 13.00
CA TRP A 671 -7.10 27.16 14.10
C TRP A 671 -5.91 27.47 15.02
N GLN A 672 -4.79 26.76 14.86
CA GLN A 672 -3.56 26.99 15.65
C GLN A 672 -2.59 27.99 15.00
N SER A 673 -2.84 28.42 13.75
CA SER A 673 -1.94 29.30 12.98
C SER A 673 -2.20 30.82 13.15
N ASP A 674 -3.19 31.21 13.96
CA ASP A 674 -3.62 32.61 14.16
C ASP A 674 -2.65 33.40 15.08
N ASP A 675 -1.41 33.60 14.63
CA ASP A 675 -0.62 34.76 15.02
C ASP A 675 -0.66 35.77 13.86
N GLY A 676 -1.11 36.99 14.14
CA GLY A 676 -1.36 38.07 13.17
C GLY A 676 -0.13 38.61 12.42
N GLY A 677 0.50 37.75 11.61
CA GLY A 677 1.52 38.09 10.63
C GLY A 677 0.92 38.15 9.24
N ASP A 678 0.41 39.32 8.87
CA ASP A 678 0.03 39.71 7.52
C ASP A 678 1.29 39.68 6.63
N ASN A 679 1.56 38.56 5.93
CA ASN A 679 2.49 38.44 4.78
C ASN A 679 2.56 37.02 4.17
N SER A 680 1.42 36.35 4.03
CA SER A 680 1.29 35.28 3.04
C SER A 680 0.03 35.56 2.24
N GLU A 681 0.20 35.90 0.97
CA GLU A 681 -0.92 35.98 0.03
C GLU A 681 -1.78 34.71 0.17
N PRO A 682 -3.12 34.82 0.12
CA PRO A 682 -3.97 33.65 0.16
C PRO A 682 -3.73 32.87 -1.14
N GLU A 683 -2.88 31.85 -1.10
CA GLU A 683 -2.77 30.86 -2.16
C GLU A 683 -4.08 30.05 -2.21
N SER A 684 -5.06 30.67 -2.86
CA SER A 684 -6.20 30.12 -3.57
C SER A 684 -6.78 28.75 -3.12
N PRO A 685 -8.02 28.74 -2.60
CA PRO A 685 -8.87 27.54 -2.52
C PRO A 685 -9.42 27.21 -3.92
N SER A 686 -8.61 26.64 -4.82
CA SER A 686 -8.99 26.51 -6.24
C SER A 686 -9.82 25.27 -6.62
N ASP A 687 -10.07 24.31 -5.73
CA ASP A 687 -10.94 23.16 -6.07
C ASP A 687 -12.40 23.32 -5.60
N SER A 688 -12.68 24.09 -4.52
CA SER A 688 -14.06 24.28 -4.00
C SER A 688 -14.69 25.64 -4.36
N LEU A 689 -13.92 26.69 -4.66
CA LEU A 689 -14.52 28.01 -4.96
C LEU A 689 -15.13 28.11 -6.37
N ARG A 690 -14.78 27.23 -7.31
CA ARG A 690 -15.41 27.20 -8.64
C ARG A 690 -16.79 26.55 -8.63
N ASP A 691 -17.01 25.55 -7.76
CA ASP A 691 -18.34 24.96 -7.60
C ASP A 691 -19.33 25.99 -6.99
N ILE A 692 -18.85 26.95 -6.20
CA ILE A 692 -19.66 28.09 -5.73
C ILE A 692 -19.95 29.12 -6.84
N GLN A 693 -19.00 29.36 -7.75
CA GLN A 693 -19.25 30.22 -8.93
C GLN A 693 -20.23 29.57 -9.92
N ASP A 694 -20.20 28.25 -10.09
CA ASP A 694 -21.16 27.50 -10.92
C ASP A 694 -22.57 27.40 -10.29
N ILE A 695 -22.69 27.51 -8.96
CA ILE A 695 -23.99 27.72 -8.28
C ILE A 695 -24.59 29.08 -8.68
N SER A 696 -23.76 30.13 -8.81
CA SER A 696 -24.22 31.47 -9.19
C SER A 696 -24.52 31.63 -10.69
N LEU A 697 -23.82 30.89 -11.56
CA LEU A 697 -23.97 30.99 -13.01
C LEU A 697 -25.12 30.13 -13.56
N ASN A 698 -25.52 29.06 -12.87
CA ASN A 698 -26.71 28.28 -13.23
C ASN A 698 -28.04 28.96 -12.83
N LEU A 699 -28.01 30.00 -12.00
CA LEU A 699 -29.17 30.87 -11.71
C LEU A 699 -29.41 31.95 -12.78
N ARG A 700 -28.52 32.08 -13.79
CA ARG A 700 -28.63 33.11 -14.85
C ARG A 700 -29.06 32.60 -16.23
N PHE A 701 -29.41 31.32 -16.38
CA PHE A 701 -30.00 30.80 -17.62
C PHE A 701 -31.40 30.23 -17.36
N SER A 702 -32.35 31.12 -17.10
CA SER A 702 -33.76 30.89 -17.41
C SER A 702 -34.45 32.23 -17.65
N PHE A 703 -34.50 32.62 -18.92
CA PHE A 703 -35.46 33.59 -19.41
C PHE A 703 -35.89 33.17 -20.82
N ASP A 704 -37.07 32.55 -20.93
CA ASP A 704 -38.16 33.08 -21.74
C ASP A 704 -39.42 32.21 -21.57
N GLY A 705 -40.54 32.82 -21.13
CA GLY A 705 -41.86 32.18 -21.20
C GLY A 705 -42.92 32.52 -20.15
N SER A 706 -43.29 33.80 -20.03
CA SER A 706 -44.64 34.33 -19.68
C SER A 706 -45.45 33.81 -18.47
N GLY A 707 -45.78 34.73 -17.52
CA GLY A 707 -47.15 34.88 -16.99
C GLY A 707 -47.37 34.94 -15.47
N ASN A 708 -47.48 36.16 -14.93
CA ASN A 708 -48.27 36.65 -13.77
C ASN A 708 -48.11 36.12 -12.31
N ASP A 709 -47.65 37.06 -11.46
CA ASP A 709 -48.07 37.47 -10.09
C ASP A 709 -48.41 36.44 -8.99
N SER A 710 -47.60 36.44 -7.92
CA SER A 710 -47.99 37.01 -6.60
C SER A 710 -46.82 37.02 -5.61
N SER A 711 -46.80 38.05 -4.76
CA SER A 711 -45.71 38.47 -3.87
C SER A 711 -45.54 37.63 -2.59
N MET A 712 -44.30 37.25 -2.23
CA MET A 712 -43.82 37.17 -0.84
C MET A 712 -42.27 37.25 -0.76
N ASN A 713 -41.78 37.96 0.25
CA ASN A 713 -40.38 38.35 0.48
C ASN A 713 -39.39 37.16 0.52
N GLN A 714 -38.34 37.21 -0.32
CA GLN A 714 -37.14 36.39 -0.21
C GLN A 714 -35.92 37.29 0.05
N GLU A 715 -35.24 37.10 1.18
CA GLU A 715 -33.88 37.60 1.39
C GLU A 715 -32.91 36.82 0.49
N SER A 716 -32.04 37.54 -0.24
CA SER A 716 -31.15 36.96 -1.25
C SER A 716 -29.82 36.47 -0.66
N SER A 717 -29.21 35.44 -1.26
CA SER A 717 -27.95 34.83 -0.81
C SER A 717 -26.73 35.77 -0.82
N MET A 718 -26.81 36.92 -1.50
CA MET A 718 -25.77 37.96 -1.45
C MET A 718 -25.65 38.60 -0.06
N ASP A 719 -26.74 38.69 0.70
CA ASP A 719 -26.72 39.26 2.06
C ASP A 719 -26.08 38.33 3.09
N ARG A 720 -26.04 37.01 2.84
CA ARG A 720 -25.32 36.07 3.70
C ARG A 720 -23.80 36.18 3.50
N LYS A 721 -23.34 36.37 2.26
CA LYS A 721 -21.91 36.49 1.95
C LYS A 721 -21.30 37.78 2.50
N SER A 722 -22.04 38.90 2.42
CA SER A 722 -21.63 40.18 3.02
C SER A 722 -21.67 40.15 4.55
N LYS A 723 -22.63 39.44 5.16
CA LYS A 723 -22.65 39.18 6.61
C LYS A 723 -21.49 38.30 7.07
N ILE A 724 -21.06 37.32 6.28
CA ILE A 724 -19.89 36.45 6.58
C ILE A 724 -18.59 37.26 6.54
N GLU A 725 -18.37 38.08 5.51
CA GLU A 725 -17.19 38.96 5.44
C GLU A 725 -17.21 40.02 6.56
N ALA A 726 -18.38 40.56 6.90
CA ALA A 726 -18.54 41.52 7.99
C ALA A 726 -18.37 40.91 9.39
N ALA A 727 -18.80 39.66 9.61
CA ALA A 727 -18.64 38.95 10.87
C ALA A 727 -17.16 38.60 11.14
N VAL A 728 -16.41 38.19 10.10
CA VAL A 728 -14.96 37.95 10.16
C VAL A 728 -14.19 39.26 10.41
N LEU A 729 -14.63 40.37 9.81
CA LEU A 729 -14.05 41.71 10.06
C LEU A 729 -14.40 42.31 11.43
N ASN A 730 -15.55 41.96 12.01
CA ASN A 730 -15.95 42.43 13.35
C ASN A 730 -15.29 41.60 14.46
N LEU A 731 -15.03 40.30 14.26
CA LEU A 731 -14.30 39.47 15.22
C LEU A 731 -12.81 39.85 15.35
N SER A 732 -12.25 40.50 14.33
CA SER A 732 -10.85 40.97 14.31
C SER A 732 -10.65 42.39 14.87
N LYS A 733 -11.74 43.11 15.21
CA LYS A 733 -11.68 44.50 15.74
C LYS A 733 -12.37 44.65 17.09
N GLY A 734 -11.82 44.01 18.12
CA GLY A 734 -12.09 44.37 19.51
C GLY A 734 -11.29 45.62 19.92
N LYS A 735 -11.97 46.76 20.05
CA LYS A 735 -11.39 48.08 20.40
C LYS A 735 -10.72 48.11 21.78
N ASP A 736 -9.44 48.48 21.79
CA ASP A 736 -8.73 49.09 22.92
C ASP A 736 -9.42 50.36 23.42
N SER A 737 -9.74 50.43 24.72
CA SER A 737 -9.56 51.65 25.53
C SER A 737 -9.80 51.41 27.02
N ARG A 738 -8.72 51.40 27.81
CA ARG A 738 -8.50 52.28 29.00
C ARG A 738 -7.21 51.87 29.74
N LYS A 739 -6.25 52.80 29.79
CA LYS A 739 -5.03 52.74 30.61
C LYS A 739 -5.36 52.62 32.10
N MET A 740 -4.70 51.71 32.83
CA MET A 740 -3.94 52.02 34.05
C MET A 740 -3.10 50.81 34.54
N GLY A 741 -1.83 51.06 34.90
CA GLY A 741 -1.09 50.33 35.95
C GLY A 741 -0.36 49.04 35.57
N SER A 742 0.96 49.13 35.50
CA SER A 742 1.92 48.00 35.41
C SER A 742 1.81 47.02 36.60
N LEU A 743 1.83 45.71 36.34
CA LEU A 743 2.67 44.73 37.05
C LEU A 743 2.67 43.35 36.34
N GLU A 744 3.88 42.81 36.21
CA GLU A 744 4.30 41.40 35.97
C GLU A 744 3.85 40.65 34.69
N ARG A 745 4.87 40.27 33.90
CA ARG A 745 4.79 39.39 32.73
C ARG A 745 4.50 37.96 33.17
N SER A 746 3.29 37.47 32.86
CA SER A 746 2.97 36.04 32.79
C SER A 746 2.50 35.68 31.38
N GLU A 747 3.12 34.63 30.85
CA GLU A 747 2.84 33.86 29.62
C GLU A 747 1.51 34.16 28.90
N VAL A 748 1.62 34.77 27.72
CA VAL A 748 0.51 35.02 26.79
C VAL A 748 0.66 34.07 25.61
N ASN A 749 -0.06 32.95 25.65
CA ASN A 749 -0.53 32.22 24.46
C ASN A 749 -1.70 31.27 24.81
N SER A 750 -2.82 31.85 25.28
CA SER A 750 -4.04 31.12 25.66
C SER A 750 -5.26 31.58 24.82
N GLY A 751 -5.67 30.76 23.84
CA GLY A 751 -6.78 31.05 22.92
C GLY A 751 -8.15 30.50 23.36
N LYS A 752 -9.14 31.40 23.42
CA LYS A 752 -10.64 31.28 23.35
C LYS A 752 -11.44 30.22 24.14
N PHE A 753 -10.88 29.12 24.66
CA PHE A 753 -11.62 28.16 25.52
C PHE A 753 -10.98 27.88 26.90
N PRO A 754 -10.58 28.90 27.70
CA PRO A 754 -9.93 28.65 28.99
C PRO A 754 -10.85 27.97 30.02
N ALA A 755 -12.17 28.18 29.93
CA ALA A 755 -13.14 27.61 30.87
C ALA A 755 -13.29 26.09 30.70
N VAL A 756 -13.26 25.59 29.45
CA VAL A 756 -13.39 24.16 29.15
C VAL A 756 -12.15 23.38 29.59
N ARG A 757 -10.96 23.96 29.46
CA ARG A 757 -9.70 23.35 29.97
C ARG A 757 -9.64 23.22 31.50
N ARG A 758 -10.51 23.90 32.24
CA ARG A 758 -10.62 23.79 33.72
C ARG A 758 -11.50 22.61 34.16
N ARG A 759 -12.26 22.00 33.24
CA ARG A 759 -13.09 20.83 33.56
C ARG A 759 -12.20 19.64 33.93
N LYS A 760 -12.56 18.91 34.98
CA LYS A 760 -11.91 17.68 35.41
C LYS A 760 -12.24 16.51 34.47
N PHE A 761 -13.50 16.41 34.02
CA PHE A 761 -13.95 15.42 33.05
C PHE A 761 -15.15 15.94 32.24
N ILE A 762 -15.45 15.28 31.12
CA ILE A 762 -16.55 15.64 30.21
C ILE A 762 -17.55 14.48 30.15
N VAL A 763 -18.84 14.80 30.20
CA VAL A 763 -19.93 13.85 29.99
C VAL A 763 -20.51 14.06 28.60
N VAL A 764 -20.50 13.01 27.78
CA VAL A 764 -21.10 12.97 26.45
C VAL A 764 -22.41 12.20 26.54
N ILE A 765 -23.51 12.84 26.19
CA ILE A 765 -24.85 12.22 26.14
C ILE A 765 -25.13 11.86 24.68
N ALA A 766 -25.00 10.57 24.35
CA ALA A 766 -25.19 10.03 23.00
C ALA A 766 -26.32 8.99 22.99
N LEU A 767 -27.52 9.47 23.31
CA LEU A 767 -28.72 8.65 23.48
C LEU A 767 -29.60 8.72 22.23
N ASP A 768 -29.77 7.58 21.55
CA ASP A 768 -30.60 7.44 20.35
C ASP A 768 -31.87 6.64 20.72
N PHE A 769 -32.98 7.30 21.07
CA PHE A 769 -34.24 6.61 21.41
C PHE A 769 -35.33 6.79 20.36
N ASP A 770 -36.23 5.79 20.30
CA ASP A 770 -37.44 5.81 19.47
C ASP A 770 -38.47 6.85 19.97
N GLY A 771 -38.35 7.36 21.21
CA GLY A 771 -39.24 8.34 21.82
C GLY A 771 -38.52 9.57 22.39
N GLU A 772 -38.93 10.77 21.96
CA GLU A 772 -38.35 12.04 22.44
C GLU A 772 -38.46 12.22 23.97
N LYS A 773 -39.57 11.75 24.57
CA LYS A 773 -39.83 11.89 26.01
C LYS A 773 -38.85 11.09 26.88
N ASP A 774 -38.51 9.88 26.49
CA ASP A 774 -37.57 9.03 27.23
C ASP A 774 -36.15 9.60 27.13
N THR A 775 -35.84 10.26 26.01
CA THR A 775 -34.54 10.90 25.77
C THR A 775 -34.36 12.10 26.67
N LEU A 776 -35.41 12.90 26.78
CA LEU A 776 -35.45 14.04 27.68
C LEU A 776 -35.31 13.64 29.14
N GLU A 777 -36.05 12.61 29.57
CA GLU A 777 -36.00 12.15 30.95
C GLU A 777 -34.62 11.59 31.33
N ALA A 778 -34.02 10.75 30.46
CA ALA A 778 -32.67 10.24 30.70
C ALA A 778 -31.62 11.36 30.72
N THR A 779 -31.70 12.31 29.78
CA THR A 779 -30.79 13.47 29.72
C THR A 779 -30.88 14.30 30.99
N ARG A 780 -32.10 14.59 31.47
CA ARG A 780 -32.33 15.33 32.70
C ARG A 780 -31.74 14.61 33.92
N ARG A 781 -31.98 13.30 34.05
CA ARG A 781 -31.42 12.51 35.15
C ARG A 781 -29.90 12.53 35.18
N ILE A 782 -29.23 12.47 34.02
CA ILE A 782 -27.77 12.56 33.95
C ILE A 782 -27.29 13.93 34.47
N LEU A 783 -27.95 15.01 34.06
CA LEU A 783 -27.63 16.37 34.48
C LEU A 783 -27.85 16.59 35.99
N GLU A 784 -29.00 16.16 36.51
CA GLU A 784 -29.36 16.25 37.94
C GLU A 784 -28.39 15.43 38.81
N SER A 785 -28.01 14.22 38.37
CA SER A 785 -27.08 13.35 39.10
C SER A 785 -25.68 13.97 39.29
N LEU A 786 -25.34 15.00 38.51
CA LEU A 786 -24.05 15.68 38.50
C LEU A 786 -24.17 17.18 38.83
N GLU A 787 -25.27 17.62 39.45
CA GLU A 787 -25.55 19.03 39.72
C GLU A 787 -24.46 19.69 40.60
N LYS A 788 -23.95 18.97 41.59
CA LYS A 788 -22.87 19.46 42.47
C LYS A 788 -21.58 19.74 41.69
N GLU A 789 -21.11 18.78 40.92
CA GLU A 789 -19.90 18.89 40.09
C GLU A 789 -20.05 19.94 38.99
N ARG A 790 -21.27 20.09 38.47
CA ARG A 790 -21.63 21.11 37.49
C ARG A 790 -21.59 22.51 38.10
N ALA A 791 -22.14 22.71 39.30
CA ALA A 791 -22.10 23.97 40.03
C ALA A 791 -20.66 24.40 40.38
N ASP A 792 -19.79 23.44 40.68
CA ASP A 792 -18.36 23.66 40.91
C ASP A 792 -17.57 23.93 39.60
N GLY A 793 -18.21 23.86 38.43
CA GLY A 793 -17.58 24.02 37.12
C GLY A 793 -16.61 22.90 36.76
N SER A 794 -16.65 21.77 37.48
CA SER A 794 -15.69 20.68 37.34
C SER A 794 -16.05 19.68 36.23
N VAL A 795 -17.30 19.68 35.76
CA VAL A 795 -17.79 18.81 34.68
C VAL A 795 -18.27 19.64 33.51
N GLY A 796 -17.95 19.19 32.30
CA GLY A 796 -18.53 19.71 31.06
C GLY A 796 -19.49 18.71 30.41
N PHE A 797 -20.41 19.20 29.58
CA PHE A 797 -21.43 18.38 28.92
C PHE A 797 -21.41 18.56 27.41
N ILE A 798 -21.53 17.44 26.69
CA ILE A 798 -21.69 17.39 25.23
C ILE A 798 -22.96 16.61 24.93
N LEU A 799 -23.84 17.16 24.09
CA LEU A 799 -24.96 16.42 23.51
C LEU A 799 -24.57 15.94 22.11
N SER A 800 -24.67 14.64 21.84
CA SER A 800 -24.23 14.03 20.58
C SER A 800 -25.31 13.18 19.94
N THR A 801 -25.84 13.61 18.79
CA THR A 801 -27.06 13.03 18.20
C THR A 801 -27.06 13.04 16.67
N SER A 802 -27.96 12.25 16.07
CA SER A 802 -28.26 12.29 14.63
C SER A 802 -29.18 13.43 14.20
N LEU A 803 -29.73 14.18 15.16
CA LEU A 803 -30.62 15.32 14.93
C LEU A 803 -29.89 16.56 14.41
N THR A 804 -30.63 17.40 13.68
CA THR A 804 -30.20 18.75 13.27
C THR A 804 -30.16 19.71 14.45
N ILE A 805 -29.45 20.84 14.33
CA ILE A 805 -29.41 21.86 15.38
C ILE A 805 -30.80 22.44 15.70
N SER A 806 -31.68 22.55 14.69
CA SER A 806 -33.06 23.02 14.88
C SER A 806 -33.94 22.01 15.63
N GLU A 807 -33.74 20.71 15.37
CA GLU A 807 -34.39 19.64 16.15
C GLU A 807 -33.85 19.63 17.59
N ILE A 808 -32.54 19.81 17.80
CA ILE A 808 -31.95 19.93 19.14
C ILE A 808 -32.53 21.14 19.88
N GLN A 809 -32.68 22.29 19.23
CA GLN A 809 -33.30 23.45 19.85
C GLN A 809 -34.74 23.14 20.30
N SER A 810 -35.51 22.45 19.46
CA SER A 810 -36.88 22.02 19.79
C SER A 810 -36.91 21.00 20.94
N PHE A 811 -35.93 20.10 20.97
CA PHE A 811 -35.72 19.13 22.03
C PHE A 811 -35.40 19.82 23.37
N LEU A 812 -34.46 20.77 23.39
CA LEU A 812 -34.11 21.50 24.62
C LEU A 812 -35.29 22.32 25.16
N VAL A 813 -36.03 22.99 24.27
CA VAL A 813 -37.23 23.78 24.63
C VAL A 813 -38.34 22.89 25.20
N SER A 814 -38.62 21.74 24.57
CA SER A 814 -39.65 20.81 25.07
C SER A 814 -39.23 20.13 26.39
N GLY A 815 -37.93 20.00 26.61
CA GLY A 815 -37.32 19.48 27.83
C GLY A 815 -37.19 20.45 29.00
N SER A 816 -37.41 21.75 28.77
CA SER A 816 -37.04 22.84 29.69
C SER A 816 -35.55 22.82 30.08
N LEU A 817 -34.67 22.44 29.15
CA LEU A 817 -33.21 22.42 29.32
C LEU A 817 -32.60 23.69 28.73
N ASP A 818 -31.68 24.33 29.46
CA ASP A 818 -30.97 25.52 28.96
C ASP A 818 -29.83 25.09 28.01
N PRO A 819 -29.69 25.68 26.81
CA PRO A 819 -28.52 25.45 25.95
C PRO A 819 -27.18 25.71 26.65
N ASN A 820 -27.12 26.64 27.60
CA ASN A 820 -25.91 26.96 28.37
C ASN A 820 -25.46 25.86 29.33
N GLU A 821 -26.24 24.81 29.51
CA GLU A 821 -25.83 23.64 30.29
C GLU A 821 -24.81 22.77 29.55
N PHE A 822 -24.70 22.93 28.23
CA PHE A 822 -23.82 22.16 27.37
C PHE A 822 -22.67 23.02 26.85
N ASP A 823 -21.46 22.45 26.83
CA ASP A 823 -20.28 23.09 26.28
C ASP A 823 -20.19 22.90 24.75
N ALA A 824 -20.74 21.82 24.20
CA ALA A 824 -20.81 21.58 22.76
C ALA A 824 -21.97 20.65 22.33
N PHE A 825 -22.35 20.75 21.06
CA PHE A 825 -23.38 19.91 20.42
C PHE A 825 -22.80 19.26 19.16
N VAL A 826 -22.80 17.94 19.12
CA VAL A 826 -22.47 17.13 17.93
C VAL A 826 -23.80 16.77 17.25
N CYS A 827 -24.01 17.28 16.04
CA CYS A 827 -25.28 17.20 15.33
C CYS A 827 -25.13 16.41 14.02
N ASN A 828 -26.25 16.06 13.39
CA ASN A 828 -26.29 15.46 12.06
C ASN A 828 -25.36 14.24 11.92
N SER A 829 -25.41 13.38 12.92
CA SER A 829 -24.58 12.15 13.04
C SER A 829 -23.07 12.42 13.06
N GLY A 830 -22.67 13.60 13.55
CA GLY A 830 -21.27 14.01 13.69
C GLY A 830 -20.70 14.78 12.50
N SER A 831 -21.53 15.21 11.55
CA SER A 831 -21.08 16.08 10.46
C SER A 831 -21.00 17.55 10.85
N ASP A 832 -21.74 17.97 11.87
CA ASP A 832 -21.80 19.35 12.34
C ASP A 832 -21.46 19.44 13.83
N LEU A 833 -20.74 20.50 14.20
CA LEU A 833 -20.34 20.80 15.57
C LEU A 833 -20.71 22.24 15.92
N TYR A 834 -21.39 22.42 17.05
CA TYR A 834 -21.82 23.73 17.56
C TYR A 834 -21.37 23.93 19.00
N TYR A 835 -21.18 25.20 19.37
CA TYR A 835 -20.93 25.67 20.73
C TYR A 835 -22.07 26.57 21.19
N THR A 836 -22.22 26.73 22.50
CA THR A 836 -23.20 27.67 23.04
C THR A 836 -22.70 29.12 22.92
N SER A 837 -23.59 30.01 22.49
CA SER A 837 -23.35 31.46 22.42
C SER A 837 -23.74 32.15 23.72
N LEU A 838 -22.85 33.01 24.22
CA LEU A 838 -23.16 33.93 25.33
C LEU A 838 -23.80 35.25 24.84
N ASN A 839 -23.82 35.50 23.53
CA ASN A 839 -24.36 36.72 22.92
C ASN A 839 -25.79 36.50 22.43
N SER A 840 -26.74 37.26 22.99
CA SER A 840 -28.18 37.14 22.70
C SER A 840 -28.59 37.47 21.27
N ASP A 841 -27.75 38.23 20.54
CA ASP A 841 -28.15 38.85 19.27
C ASP A 841 -27.93 37.95 18.04
N GLU A 842 -27.11 36.89 18.15
CA GLU A 842 -26.77 35.96 17.05
C GLU A 842 -27.43 34.57 17.20
N GLY A 843 -28.27 34.38 18.22
CA GLY A 843 -28.88 33.11 18.57
C GLY A 843 -28.06 32.28 19.57
N PRO A 844 -28.63 31.19 20.12
CA PRO A 844 -28.02 30.44 21.22
C PRO A 844 -26.84 29.54 20.81
N PHE A 845 -26.59 29.34 19.51
CA PHE A 845 -25.58 28.40 19.01
C PHE A 845 -24.63 29.05 18.02
N VAL A 846 -23.34 28.72 18.12
CA VAL A 846 -22.27 29.13 17.20
C VAL A 846 -21.69 27.89 16.53
N VAL A 847 -21.66 27.87 15.20
CA VAL A 847 -21.10 26.75 14.42
C VAL A 847 -19.58 26.77 14.43
N ASP A 848 -18.98 25.59 14.42
CA ASP A 848 -17.54 25.42 14.28
C ASP A 848 -17.09 25.26 12.82
N PHE A 849 -16.79 26.39 12.16
CA PHE A 849 -16.31 26.39 10.77
C PHE A 849 -14.97 25.68 10.57
N TYR A 850 -14.14 25.55 11.61
CA TYR A 850 -12.89 24.79 11.50
C TYR A 850 -13.17 23.29 11.46
N TYR A 851 -14.22 22.82 12.15
CA TYR A 851 -14.66 21.44 12.03
C TYR A 851 -15.22 21.14 10.64
N HIS A 852 -15.97 22.06 10.03
CA HIS A 852 -16.40 21.93 8.63
C HIS A 852 -15.21 21.79 7.67
N SER A 853 -14.22 22.66 7.81
CA SER A 853 -12.98 22.59 7.02
C SER A 853 -12.22 21.27 7.25
N HIS A 854 -12.35 20.70 8.45
CA HIS A 854 -11.74 19.42 8.85
C HIS A 854 -12.41 18.22 8.17
N VAL A 855 -13.74 18.21 8.07
CA VAL A 855 -14.50 17.08 7.51
C VAL A 855 -14.86 17.22 6.03
N GLU A 856 -14.74 18.41 5.41
CA GLU A 856 -15.06 18.67 4.00
C GLU A 856 -14.27 17.79 3.01
N TYR A 857 -13.15 17.26 3.46
CA TYR A 857 -12.25 16.46 2.65
C TYR A 857 -12.98 15.35 1.87
N ARG A 858 -12.99 15.48 0.53
CA ARG A 858 -13.65 14.58 -0.47
C ARG A 858 -15.18 14.53 -0.43
N TRP A 859 -15.85 15.45 0.25
CA TRP A 859 -17.30 15.40 0.45
C TRP A 859 -18.15 15.54 -0.83
N GLY A 860 -17.68 16.27 -1.85
CA GLY A 860 -18.33 16.31 -3.17
C GLY A 860 -19.58 17.18 -3.31
N GLY A 861 -20.11 17.69 -2.21
CA GLY A 861 -21.17 18.70 -2.16
C GLY A 861 -22.36 18.40 -3.07
N GLU A 862 -22.82 19.42 -3.80
CA GLU A 862 -24.01 19.35 -4.65
C GLU A 862 -23.92 18.27 -5.76
N GLY A 863 -22.71 17.94 -6.23
CA GLY A 863 -22.48 16.84 -7.17
C GLY A 863 -22.82 15.47 -6.58
N LEU A 864 -22.43 15.25 -5.31
CA LEU A 864 -22.81 14.07 -4.55
C LEU A 864 -24.32 14.07 -4.32
N ARG A 865 -24.91 15.19 -3.87
CA ARG A 865 -26.35 15.31 -3.63
C ARG A 865 -27.18 14.87 -4.84
N LYS A 866 -26.88 15.40 -6.03
CA LYS A 866 -27.57 15.03 -7.28
C LYS A 866 -27.47 13.53 -7.58
N THR A 867 -26.34 12.91 -7.25
CA THR A 867 -26.14 11.48 -7.44
C THR A 867 -26.97 10.65 -6.45
N LEU A 868 -27.05 11.08 -5.19
CA LEU A 868 -27.87 10.44 -4.16
C LEU A 868 -29.37 10.57 -4.46
N ILE A 869 -29.84 11.72 -4.96
CA ILE A 869 -31.23 11.90 -5.41
C ILE A 869 -31.56 10.90 -6.50
N ARG A 870 -30.69 10.73 -7.50
CA ARG A 870 -30.88 9.74 -8.57
C ARG A 870 -30.91 8.31 -8.04
N TRP A 871 -30.07 8.00 -7.05
CA TRP A 871 -30.11 6.70 -6.38
C TRP A 871 -31.47 6.47 -5.69
N ALA A 872 -31.97 7.45 -4.94
CA ALA A 872 -33.28 7.37 -4.27
C ALA A 872 -34.42 7.17 -5.29
N SER A 873 -34.40 7.89 -6.42
CA SER A 873 -35.35 7.68 -7.53
C SER A 873 -35.29 6.25 -8.06
N SER A 874 -34.10 5.69 -8.27
CA SER A 874 -33.95 4.30 -8.74
C SER A 874 -34.47 3.26 -7.75
N VAL A 875 -34.36 3.51 -6.44
CA VAL A 875 -34.92 2.62 -5.40
C VAL A 875 -36.45 2.64 -5.47
N ASN A 876 -37.04 3.83 -5.66
CA ASN A 876 -38.49 3.98 -5.81
C ASN A 876 -38.99 3.24 -7.06
N GLU A 877 -38.33 3.41 -8.22
CA GLU A 877 -38.73 2.79 -9.49
C GLU A 877 -38.67 1.25 -9.49
N LYS A 878 -37.66 0.65 -8.86
CA LYS A 878 -37.46 -0.81 -8.89
C LYS A 878 -38.42 -1.59 -7.97
N ARG A 879 -39.12 -0.90 -7.07
CA ARG A 879 -39.86 -1.54 -5.96
C ARG A 879 -41.26 -0.96 -5.73
N SER A 880 -41.75 -0.07 -6.60
CA SER A 880 -43.11 0.48 -6.52
C SER A 880 -44.09 -0.31 -7.40
N ASP A 881 -44.93 -1.14 -6.79
CA ASP A 881 -46.15 -1.64 -7.43
C ASP A 881 -47.34 -0.65 -7.28
N ASN A 882 -47.23 0.42 -6.47
CA ASN A 882 -48.36 1.30 -6.08
C ASN A 882 -48.00 2.80 -5.82
N ASP A 883 -47.25 3.50 -6.69
CA ASP A 883 -46.99 4.97 -6.64
C ASP A 883 -46.44 5.59 -5.32
N GLU A 884 -46.18 4.82 -4.27
CA GLU A 884 -45.65 5.30 -2.99
C GLU A 884 -44.12 5.43 -3.03
N GLN A 885 -43.61 6.64 -2.77
CA GLN A 885 -42.17 6.90 -2.63
C GLN A 885 -41.62 6.23 -1.36
N ILE A 886 -40.67 5.30 -1.52
CA ILE A 886 -40.04 4.52 -0.45
C ILE A 886 -38.99 5.36 0.29
N VAL A 887 -38.18 6.10 -0.48
CA VAL A 887 -37.12 6.98 0.02
C VAL A 887 -37.29 8.37 -0.59
N THR A 888 -37.25 9.41 0.25
CA THR A 888 -37.40 10.82 -0.17
C THR A 888 -36.35 11.70 0.47
N LEU A 889 -35.75 12.62 -0.29
CA LEU A 889 -34.82 13.62 0.26
C LEU A 889 -35.56 14.55 1.22
N ALA A 890 -35.07 14.69 2.45
CA ALA A 890 -35.58 15.64 3.43
C ALA A 890 -34.78 16.95 3.33
N GLU A 891 -35.17 17.83 2.42
CA GLU A 891 -34.43 19.07 2.16
C GLU A 891 -34.32 19.99 3.37
N HIS A 892 -35.36 20.03 4.22
CA HIS A 892 -35.38 20.83 5.44
C HIS A 892 -34.48 20.30 6.56
N LEU A 893 -34.05 19.03 6.47
CA LEU A 893 -33.15 18.40 7.45
C LEU A 893 -31.71 18.29 6.92
N SER A 894 -31.52 18.46 5.61
CA SER A 894 -30.20 18.34 4.99
C SER A 894 -29.38 19.61 5.24
N THR A 895 -28.10 19.45 5.55
CA THR A 895 -27.12 20.52 5.70
C THR A 895 -26.04 20.42 4.61
N ASP A 896 -25.10 21.36 4.61
CA ASP A 896 -23.99 21.35 3.65
C ASP A 896 -23.14 20.09 3.77
N TYR A 897 -23.04 19.49 4.96
CA TYR A 897 -22.24 18.30 5.28
C TYR A 897 -23.08 17.10 5.73
N CYS A 898 -24.39 17.13 5.56
CA CYS A 898 -25.28 16.00 5.84
C CYS A 898 -26.43 15.96 4.85
N TYR A 899 -26.54 14.90 4.06
CA TYR A 899 -27.71 14.68 3.22
C TYR A 899 -28.65 13.65 3.85
N THR A 900 -29.83 14.11 4.22
CA THR A 900 -30.81 13.33 4.97
C THR A 900 -31.95 12.86 4.07
N PHE A 901 -32.26 11.57 4.16
CA PHE A 901 -33.38 10.94 3.47
C PHE A 901 -34.35 10.34 4.48
N THR A 902 -35.65 10.56 4.26
CA THR A 902 -36.73 9.90 5.00
C THR A 902 -37.06 8.57 4.32
N VAL A 903 -37.24 7.53 5.11
CA VAL A 903 -37.56 6.17 4.68
C VAL A 903 -38.93 5.79 5.21
N LYS A 904 -39.89 5.55 4.32
CA LYS A 904 -41.26 5.14 4.70
C LYS A 904 -41.39 3.63 4.90
N LYS A 905 -40.61 2.83 4.15
CA LYS A 905 -40.62 1.36 4.21
C LYS A 905 -39.20 0.84 4.43
N PRO A 906 -38.73 0.73 5.69
CA PRO A 906 -37.36 0.29 6.00
C PRO A 906 -36.99 -1.06 5.37
N ALA A 907 -37.90 -2.03 5.37
CA ALA A 907 -37.71 -3.34 4.75
C ALA A 907 -37.50 -3.30 3.21
N ALA A 908 -37.89 -2.20 2.55
CA ALA A 908 -37.74 -2.00 1.12
C ALA A 908 -36.43 -1.28 0.73
N VAL A 909 -35.58 -0.91 1.69
CA VAL A 909 -34.29 -0.26 1.44
C VAL A 909 -33.14 -1.26 1.63
N PRO A 910 -32.06 -1.22 0.83
CA PRO A 910 -30.91 -2.11 1.03
C PRO A 910 -30.23 -1.91 2.40
N PRO A 911 -29.69 -2.97 3.03
CA PRO A 911 -28.87 -2.83 4.23
C PRO A 911 -27.70 -1.86 4.03
N VAL A 912 -27.21 -1.26 5.13
CA VAL A 912 -26.11 -0.27 5.14
C VAL A 912 -24.91 -0.75 4.31
N ARG A 913 -24.54 -2.02 4.46
CA ARG A 913 -23.42 -2.64 3.75
C ARG A 913 -23.58 -2.60 2.23
N GLU A 914 -24.75 -2.96 1.73
CA GLU A 914 -25.03 -2.97 0.29
C GLU A 914 -25.09 -1.53 -0.26
N LEU A 915 -25.66 -0.60 0.50
CA LEU A 915 -25.66 0.82 0.11
C LEU A 915 -24.24 1.40 0.06
N ARG A 916 -23.40 1.12 1.06
CA ARG A 916 -21.99 1.52 1.07
C ARG A 916 -21.24 0.96 -0.15
N LYS A 917 -21.43 -0.33 -0.46
CA LYS A 917 -20.87 -0.96 -1.65
C LYS A 917 -21.30 -0.26 -2.95
N LEU A 918 -22.58 0.09 -3.09
CA LEU A 918 -23.09 0.81 -4.27
C LEU A 918 -22.42 2.19 -4.45
N LEU A 919 -22.22 2.92 -3.35
CA LEU A 919 -21.55 4.23 -3.36
C LEU A 919 -20.06 4.09 -3.71
N ARG A 920 -19.37 3.12 -3.10
CA ARG A 920 -17.96 2.81 -3.41
C ARG A 920 -17.76 2.49 -4.89
N ILE A 921 -18.65 1.70 -5.52
CA ILE A 921 -18.61 1.38 -6.96
C ILE A 921 -18.66 2.63 -7.84
N GLN A 922 -19.32 3.70 -7.38
CA GLN A 922 -19.36 4.98 -8.07
C GLN A 922 -18.21 5.93 -7.70
N ALA A 923 -17.23 5.44 -6.93
CA ALA A 923 -16.13 6.19 -6.34
C ALA A 923 -16.57 7.32 -5.39
N LEU A 924 -17.74 7.19 -4.77
CA LEU A 924 -18.23 8.14 -3.76
C LEU A 924 -17.80 7.66 -2.38
N ARG A 925 -16.97 8.45 -1.69
CA ARG A 925 -16.39 8.12 -0.38
C ARG A 925 -17.12 8.92 0.69
N CYS A 926 -18.07 8.28 1.37
CA CYS A 926 -18.90 8.88 2.41
C CYS A 926 -19.42 7.80 3.35
N HIS A 927 -19.87 8.21 4.54
CA HIS A 927 -20.55 7.32 5.47
C HIS A 927 -22.06 7.40 5.30
N VAL A 928 -22.70 6.26 5.48
CA VAL A 928 -24.16 6.10 5.47
C VAL A 928 -24.55 5.60 6.83
N ILE A 929 -25.40 6.36 7.51
CA ILE A 929 -25.89 6.07 8.86
C ILE A 929 -27.40 5.96 8.79
N TYR A 930 -27.93 4.80 9.17
CA TYR A 930 -29.36 4.65 9.42
C TYR A 930 -29.62 5.10 10.85
N SER A 931 -30.57 6.03 10.99
CA SER A 931 -30.97 6.59 12.27
C SER A 931 -32.48 6.51 12.48
N GLN A 932 -32.92 6.75 13.73
CA GLN A 932 -34.33 6.73 14.12
C GLN A 932 -35.02 5.42 13.70
N ASN A 933 -34.44 4.28 14.12
CA ASN A 933 -34.93 2.93 13.81
C ASN A 933 -35.12 2.66 12.29
N GLY A 934 -34.28 3.28 11.47
CA GLY A 934 -34.25 3.08 10.02
C GLY A 934 -35.26 3.91 9.24
N SER A 935 -35.97 4.81 9.93
CA SER A 935 -36.84 5.80 9.28
C SER A 935 -36.06 6.97 8.66
N ARG A 936 -34.76 7.11 8.97
CA ARG A 936 -33.89 8.15 8.43
C ARG A 936 -32.56 7.55 7.95
N ILE A 937 -32.03 8.09 6.86
CA ILE A 937 -30.68 7.81 6.36
C ILE A 937 -29.94 9.14 6.28
N ASN A 938 -28.86 9.26 7.05
CA ASN A 938 -27.91 10.37 6.95
C ASN A 938 -26.70 9.91 6.14
N VAL A 939 -26.36 10.67 5.10
CA VAL A 939 -25.10 10.53 4.37
C VAL A 939 -24.18 11.67 4.84
N ILE A 940 -22.99 11.35 5.32
CA ILE A 940 -22.03 12.30 5.90
C ILE A 940 -20.61 12.09 5.35
N PRO A 941 -19.69 13.06 5.48
CA PRO A 941 -18.31 12.92 5.01
C PRO A 941 -17.59 11.69 5.54
N VAL A 942 -16.62 11.19 4.78
CA VAL A 942 -15.82 9.99 5.13
C VAL A 942 -14.97 10.17 6.38
N LEU A 943 -14.67 11.41 6.78
CA LEU A 943 -13.92 11.70 8.01
C LEU A 943 -14.84 12.10 9.17
N ALA A 944 -16.15 12.17 8.96
CA ALA A 944 -17.12 12.57 9.96
C ALA A 944 -17.78 11.35 10.60
N SER A 945 -17.90 11.40 11.93
CA SER A 945 -18.76 10.52 12.73
C SER A 945 -18.89 11.13 14.11
N ARG A 946 -19.83 10.63 14.93
CA ARG A 946 -19.98 11.11 16.31
C ARG A 946 -18.69 10.93 17.12
N ILE A 947 -18.03 9.77 17.02
CA ILE A 947 -16.75 9.53 17.71
C ILE A 947 -15.60 10.37 17.14
N GLN A 948 -15.56 10.61 15.83
CA GLN A 948 -14.53 11.49 15.23
C GLN A 948 -14.70 12.95 15.68
N ALA A 949 -15.94 13.42 15.86
CA ALA A 949 -16.19 14.74 16.44
C ALA A 949 -15.65 14.84 17.89
N LEU A 950 -15.77 13.78 18.69
CA LEU A 950 -15.19 13.75 20.05
C LEU A 950 -13.66 13.76 20.02
N ARG A 951 -13.03 13.01 19.10
CA ARG A 951 -11.58 13.05 18.89
C ARG A 951 -11.10 14.43 18.42
N TYR A 952 -11.85 15.07 17.53
CA TYR A 952 -11.60 16.46 17.13
C TYR A 952 -11.63 17.41 18.33
N LEU A 953 -12.62 17.26 19.22
CA LEU A 953 -12.70 18.04 20.45
C LEU A 953 -11.52 17.77 21.39
N PHE A 954 -11.01 16.53 21.48
CA PHE A 954 -9.75 16.24 22.19
C PHE A 954 -8.58 17.05 21.59
N VAL A 955 -8.41 17.05 20.27
CA VAL A 955 -7.33 17.80 19.59
C VAL A 955 -7.49 19.31 19.79
N ARG A 956 -8.73 19.81 19.74
CA ARG A 956 -9.04 21.24 19.86
C ARG A 956 -8.96 21.76 21.29
N TRP A 957 -9.47 21.01 22.26
CA TRP A 957 -9.55 21.42 23.66
C TRP A 957 -8.31 21.02 24.47
N GLY A 958 -7.63 19.94 24.08
CA GLY A 958 -6.49 19.37 24.82
C GLY A 958 -6.91 18.58 26.07
N ILE A 959 -8.13 18.02 26.10
CA ILE A 959 -8.66 17.25 27.22
C ILE A 959 -8.63 15.78 26.88
N ASP A 960 -7.88 15.00 27.67
CA ASP A 960 -7.72 13.55 27.54
C ASP A 960 -9.05 12.79 27.37
N LEU A 961 -9.11 11.91 26.34
CA LEU A 961 -10.26 11.05 26.08
C LEU A 961 -10.54 10.12 27.26
N ALA A 962 -9.52 9.73 28.04
CA ALA A 962 -9.71 8.96 29.27
C ALA A 962 -10.54 9.71 30.34
N LYS A 963 -10.68 11.03 30.20
CA LYS A 963 -11.52 11.89 31.05
C LYS A 963 -12.88 12.19 30.40
N MET A 964 -13.30 11.42 29.40
CA MET A 964 -14.65 11.49 28.84
C MET A 964 -15.49 10.29 29.31
N ALA A 965 -16.73 10.55 29.70
CA ALA A 965 -17.76 9.54 29.96
C ALA A 965 -18.84 9.64 28.88
N VAL A 966 -19.01 8.60 28.07
CA VAL A 966 -20.00 8.53 27.00
C VAL A 966 -21.18 7.68 27.45
N PHE A 967 -22.35 8.31 27.57
CA PHE A 967 -23.61 7.64 27.86
C PHE A 967 -24.29 7.23 26.56
N VAL A 968 -24.57 5.94 26.40
CA VAL A 968 -25.23 5.36 25.22
C VAL A 968 -26.37 4.44 25.62
N GLY A 969 -27.34 4.23 24.74
CA GLY A 969 -28.39 3.22 24.91
C GLY A 969 -27.86 1.78 24.75
N GLU A 970 -28.71 0.78 25.05
CA GLU A 970 -28.42 -0.64 24.78
C GLU A 970 -28.36 -0.96 23.28
N SER A 971 -29.06 -0.16 22.48
CA SER A 971 -29.00 -0.13 21.03
C SER A 971 -29.11 1.32 20.53
N GLY A 972 -28.82 1.56 19.27
CA GLY A 972 -28.86 2.91 18.69
C GLY A 972 -28.68 2.91 17.19
N ASP A 973 -28.26 4.05 16.65
CA ASP A 973 -28.01 4.23 15.22
C ASP A 973 -26.87 3.31 14.72
N THR A 974 -26.70 3.17 13.41
CA THR A 974 -25.73 2.19 12.85
C THR A 974 -24.25 2.50 13.13
N ASP A 975 -23.91 3.66 13.71
CA ASP A 975 -22.58 4.03 14.19
C ASP A 975 -22.37 3.75 15.70
N TYR A 976 -23.36 3.11 16.35
CA TYR A 976 -23.35 2.71 17.76
C TYR A 976 -22.03 2.10 18.24
N GLU A 977 -21.47 1.16 17.48
CA GLU A 977 -20.27 0.41 17.88
C GLU A 977 -19.05 1.34 18.05
N GLY A 978 -19.00 2.44 17.29
CA GLY A 978 -17.91 3.42 17.36
C GLY A 978 -17.92 4.26 18.63
N LEU A 979 -19.04 4.34 19.35
CA LEU A 979 -19.15 5.10 20.60
C LEU A 979 -18.77 4.30 21.84
N LEU A 980 -18.61 2.98 21.72
CA LEU A 980 -18.36 2.10 22.86
C LEU A 980 -16.89 1.85 23.15
N GLY A 981 -16.05 1.76 22.12
CA GLY A 981 -14.63 1.42 22.22
C GLY A 981 -13.72 2.65 22.21
N GLY A 982 -12.65 2.61 23.01
CA GLY A 982 -11.68 3.69 23.14
C GLY A 982 -11.10 3.79 24.55
N LEU A 983 -10.33 4.85 24.80
CA LEU A 983 -9.86 5.19 26.15
C LEU A 983 -10.93 5.88 27.00
N HIS A 984 -11.95 6.47 26.36
CA HIS A 984 -13.10 7.02 27.07
C HIS A 984 -13.87 5.94 27.82
N LYS A 985 -14.56 6.36 28.87
CA LYS A 985 -15.43 5.48 29.67
C LYS A 985 -16.82 5.48 29.07
N SER A 986 -17.45 4.32 28.95
CA SER A 986 -18.76 4.13 28.33
C SER A 986 -19.77 3.62 29.36
N VAL A 987 -20.90 4.30 29.48
CA VAL A 987 -22.03 3.87 30.31
C VAL A 987 -23.18 3.46 29.40
N VAL A 988 -23.49 2.17 29.37
CA VAL A 988 -24.58 1.60 28.57
C VAL A 988 -25.84 1.55 29.43
N LEU A 989 -26.83 2.38 29.09
CA LEU A 989 -28.11 2.48 29.77
C LEU A 989 -29.07 1.36 29.30
N LYS A 990 -29.39 0.43 30.20
CA LYS A 990 -30.26 -0.73 29.96
C LYS A 990 -31.74 -0.40 30.11
N GLY A 991 -32.57 -1.03 29.27
CA GLY A 991 -34.04 -0.83 29.28
C GLY A 991 -34.51 0.37 28.48
N VAL A 992 -33.61 0.98 27.72
CA VAL A 992 -33.80 2.24 27.04
C VAL A 992 -33.21 2.05 25.64
N SER A 993 -34.10 2.07 24.63
CA SER A 993 -33.94 1.65 23.21
C SER A 993 -34.46 0.25 22.78
N CYS A 994 -35.47 -0.35 23.44
CA CYS A 994 -35.99 -1.66 23.04
C CYS A 994 -37.36 -1.58 22.34
N SER A 995 -37.38 -1.34 21.02
CA SER A 995 -38.43 -1.94 20.18
C SER A 995 -37.97 -3.34 19.77
N ALA A 996 -38.87 -4.32 19.78
CA ALA A 996 -38.56 -5.75 19.54
C ALA A 996 -37.99 -6.06 18.14
N ASP A 997 -37.98 -5.07 17.24
CA ASP A 997 -37.60 -5.18 15.83
C ASP A 997 -36.39 -4.29 15.47
N ASN A 998 -35.32 -4.25 16.27
CA ASN A 998 -34.11 -3.49 15.90
C ASN A 998 -33.31 -4.20 14.78
N THR A 999 -33.94 -4.25 13.60
CA THR A 999 -33.49 -4.88 12.35
C THR A 999 -32.30 -4.15 11.69
N LEU A 1000 -31.93 -2.98 12.21
CA LEU A 1000 -30.78 -2.21 11.75
C LEU A 1000 -29.46 -2.94 12.00
N HIS A 1001 -29.35 -3.63 13.13
CA HIS A 1001 -28.14 -4.33 13.57
C HIS A 1001 -28.10 -5.80 13.16
N THR A 1002 -29.22 -6.40 12.74
CA THR A 1002 -29.27 -7.81 12.31
C THR A 1002 -28.51 -8.09 11.00
N ASN A 1003 -28.06 -7.06 10.29
CA ASN A 1003 -27.26 -7.15 9.06
C ASN A 1003 -25.78 -6.75 9.24
N ARG A 1004 -25.23 -6.78 10.45
CA ARG A 1004 -23.80 -6.52 10.67
C ARG A 1004 -22.92 -7.46 9.84
N SER A 1005 -21.83 -6.93 9.30
CA SER A 1005 -20.85 -7.72 8.53
C SER A 1005 -20.02 -8.66 9.42
N TYR A 1006 -19.94 -8.36 10.71
CA TYR A 1006 -19.16 -9.06 11.74
C TYR A 1006 -19.84 -8.90 13.11
N PRO A 1007 -19.59 -9.79 14.09
CA PRO A 1007 -20.16 -9.71 15.43
C PRO A 1007 -19.60 -8.53 16.26
N LEU A 1008 -20.36 -8.03 17.23
CA LEU A 1008 -19.95 -6.93 18.12
C LEU A 1008 -18.65 -7.22 18.89
N THR A 1009 -18.42 -8.49 19.20
CA THR A 1009 -17.20 -8.97 19.88
C THR A 1009 -15.93 -8.73 19.08
N ASP A 1010 -16.03 -8.47 17.78
CA ASP A 1010 -14.90 -8.10 16.92
C ASP A 1010 -14.64 -6.58 16.93
N VAL A 1011 -15.45 -5.80 17.67
CA VAL A 1011 -15.31 -4.34 17.81
C VAL A 1011 -15.08 -3.92 19.26
N ILE A 1012 -15.62 -4.67 20.23
CA ILE A 1012 -15.53 -4.36 21.66
C ILE A 1012 -15.23 -5.62 22.44
N SER A 1013 -14.30 -5.51 23.39
CA SER A 1013 -13.97 -6.61 24.29
C SER A 1013 -15.09 -6.83 25.31
N SER A 1014 -15.44 -8.09 25.54
CA SER A 1014 -16.43 -8.48 26.56
C SER A 1014 -15.97 -8.18 28.00
N GLU A 1015 -14.67 -7.95 28.21
CA GLU A 1015 -14.06 -7.71 29.52
C GLU A 1015 -13.49 -6.28 29.65
N SER A 1016 -14.01 -5.33 28.88
CA SER A 1016 -13.50 -3.95 28.94
C SER A 1016 -13.81 -3.27 30.28
N ASN A 1017 -12.77 -2.88 31.01
CA ASN A 1017 -12.88 -2.07 32.23
C ASN A 1017 -13.41 -0.65 31.96
N ASN A 1018 -13.51 -0.24 30.68
CA ASN A 1018 -14.03 1.07 30.30
C ASN A 1018 -15.55 1.06 30.09
N VAL A 1019 -16.22 -0.10 30.09
CA VAL A 1019 -17.66 -0.20 29.81
C VAL A 1019 -18.42 -0.68 31.04
N VAL A 1020 -19.41 0.08 31.48
CA VAL A 1020 -20.33 -0.30 32.56
C VAL A 1020 -21.77 -0.29 32.07
N HIS A 1021 -22.53 -1.32 32.42
CA HIS A 1021 -23.97 -1.36 32.16
C HIS A 1021 -24.75 -0.92 33.41
N ALA A 1022 -25.65 0.05 33.23
CA ALA A 1022 -26.49 0.59 34.31
C ALA A 1022 -27.96 0.61 33.88
N PRO A 1023 -28.92 0.13 34.71
CA PRO A 1023 -30.34 0.39 34.50
C PRO A 1023 -30.63 1.90 34.47
N VAL A 1024 -31.62 2.32 33.69
CA VAL A 1024 -31.99 3.76 33.58
C VAL A 1024 -32.53 4.34 34.90
N ASP A 1025 -33.06 3.48 35.76
CA ASP A 1025 -33.54 3.84 37.10
C ASP A 1025 -32.48 3.68 38.20
N SER A 1026 -31.24 3.32 37.85
CA SER A 1026 -30.15 3.17 38.84
C SER A 1026 -29.39 4.48 39.08
N ASP A 1027 -28.64 4.54 40.19
CA ASP A 1027 -27.81 5.69 40.51
C ASP A 1027 -26.66 5.84 39.49
N ILE A 1028 -26.80 6.83 38.60
CA ILE A 1028 -25.80 7.19 37.58
C ILE A 1028 -24.44 7.49 38.21
N ARG A 1029 -24.45 7.99 39.45
CA ARG A 1029 -23.26 8.34 40.20
C ARG A 1029 -22.45 7.08 40.55
N ASP A 1030 -23.11 5.98 40.91
CA ASP A 1030 -22.45 4.68 41.16
C ASP A 1030 -21.74 4.15 39.91
N ALA A 1031 -22.34 4.32 38.73
CA ALA A 1031 -21.73 3.91 37.47
C ALA A 1031 -20.45 4.70 37.17
N LEU A 1032 -20.47 6.02 37.42
CA LEU A 1032 -19.30 6.89 37.24
C LEU A 1032 -18.22 6.64 38.30
N MET A 1033 -18.59 6.27 39.52
CA MET A 1033 -17.64 5.84 40.57
C MET A 1033 -16.94 4.52 40.20
N LYS A 1034 -17.68 3.53 39.66
CA LYS A 1034 -17.08 2.28 39.16
C LYS A 1034 -16.09 2.49 38.02
N LEU A 1035 -16.27 3.56 37.25
CA LEU A 1035 -15.37 3.96 36.16
C LEU A 1035 -14.21 4.87 36.63
N GLU A 1036 -14.08 5.09 37.94
CA GLU A 1036 -13.04 5.89 38.59
C GLU A 1036 -13.02 7.38 38.18
N LEU A 1037 -14.14 7.90 37.65
CA LEU A 1037 -14.26 9.31 37.24
C LEU A 1037 -14.71 10.23 38.38
N LEU A 1038 -15.44 9.69 39.35
CA LEU A 1038 -15.83 10.37 40.59
C LEU A 1038 -15.13 9.72 41.79
N LYS A 1039 -14.77 10.54 42.77
CA LYS A 1039 -14.25 10.10 44.07
C LYS A 1039 -15.28 10.45 45.15
N ASP A 1040 -15.38 9.60 46.17
CA ASP A 1040 -16.25 9.77 47.34
C ASP A 1040 -16.11 11.14 48.03
#